data_AF-A0AA88YGQ1-F1
#
_entry.id   AF-A0AA88YGQ1-F1
#
_cell.length_a   1.000
_cell.length_b   1.000
_cell.length_c   1.000
_cell.angle_alpha   90.00
_cell.angle_beta   90.00
_cell.angle_gamma   90.00
#
_symmetry.space_group_name_H-M   'P 1'
#
loop_
_entity.id
_entity.type
_entity.pdbx_description
1 polymer ?
#
loop_
_entity_poly.entity_id
_entity_poly.type
_entity_poly.pdbx_seq_one_letter_code
_entity_poly.pdbx_strand_id
1 'polypeptide(L)'
;MKQWYHPACIFETLKRARATTKKIEEPDDLEGFGDLEKEDKAAIIKLIDDFTSEQSSKTPTKKKSPAKQAKLPFSPPSPKKAKDEDVPSTSAASEDAPVDQDDSFREFRRLCASIADESSYTGKTKIVKQFITKGSDGESFTGDLHLWLKLLLPGVVKRVYNLNNKQLVKLFSQIFGTDLDDMIEDLEQGDVAETIRIFFEQSKRLPPVKKSNLSIHQRNLQDIVDRVMEGRESSKPGMKKQLSVKASLMTPILPMLAEACRSVEYAMKKCPNGFYSEIKYDGERVQIHKKGDSYSYFSRSLKPVLPHKVQHFKEYIPKAFPTGDNLILDAEVLLVDTKTSKPLPFGTLGVHKKAAFKDACVCLFVFDCMHLNGENIMNKPIKERRKILEKEMTEIPNRIVFSELNHVTKPEDLQEQIDEVFSQGLEGLVLKDVKSVYEPGKRHWLKIKKDYLAEGTMADSADLSVLGAYYGSGRKGGIMSIFLLGVYNPDTKKWCTVTKCHSGLDDETLQKLQTSLDMVKISKDESKVPSWLNVKKAVVPDFVSKDPKLAPVWEISGAEFSKADIHTADGISIRFPRITKFRDDKSWDTATNLRELRELFKKSKEVSDVKPKAKNKNKNADVEKDGSDTDVNSDTDTEDKVATPTKSPKKTVAPSPKKKSSENGLTDDHKNGMGKKRSIDSDGEETSTPKKKVNIARIVLIEKFQYA
;
A
#
# COMPACT_ATOMS: atom_id res chain seq x y z
N MET A 1 -16.26 -1.88 -13.89
CA MET A 1 -17.55 -1.87 -14.63
C MET A 1 -18.66 -2.16 -13.65
N LYS A 2 -19.88 -1.62 -13.83
CA LYS A 2 -21.04 -2.08 -13.05
C LYS A 2 -21.42 -3.48 -13.55
N GLN A 3 -21.39 -4.47 -12.67
CA GLN A 3 -21.86 -5.82 -12.96
C GLN A 3 -23.33 -5.93 -12.54
N TRP A 4 -24.11 -6.72 -13.29
CA TRP A 4 -25.56 -6.84 -13.14
C TRP A 4 -25.88 -8.27 -12.68
N TYR A 5 -26.75 -8.42 -11.70
CA TYR A 5 -27.11 -9.69 -11.09
C TYR A 5 -28.62 -9.80 -10.94
N HIS A 6 -29.18 -10.98 -11.20
CA HIS A 6 -30.56 -11.28 -10.83
C HIS A 6 -30.68 -11.37 -9.30
N PRO A 7 -31.74 -10.84 -8.66
CA PRO A 7 -31.87 -10.84 -7.20
C PRO A 7 -31.70 -12.23 -6.56
N ALA A 8 -32.32 -13.28 -7.11
CA ALA A 8 -32.18 -14.64 -6.60
C ALA A 8 -30.71 -15.10 -6.50
N CYS A 9 -29.89 -14.79 -7.51
CA CYS A 9 -28.47 -15.16 -7.54
C CYS A 9 -27.63 -14.43 -6.48
N ILE A 10 -28.02 -13.21 -6.06
CA ILE A 10 -27.31 -12.50 -4.98
C ILE A 10 -27.59 -13.17 -3.63
N PHE A 11 -28.84 -13.55 -3.36
CA PHE A 11 -29.21 -14.26 -2.14
C PHE A 11 -28.63 -15.68 -2.09
N GLU A 12 -28.58 -16.42 -3.20
CA GLU A 12 -27.85 -17.70 -3.27
C GLU A 12 -26.35 -17.54 -2.95
N THR A 13 -25.73 -16.47 -3.44
CA THR A 13 -24.32 -16.17 -3.15
C THR A 13 -24.11 -15.86 -1.67
N LEU A 14 -25.03 -15.09 -1.06
CA LEU A 14 -25.02 -14.79 0.37
C LEU A 14 -25.28 -16.04 1.23
N LYS A 15 -26.13 -16.98 0.80
CA LYS A 15 -26.36 -18.28 1.48
C LYS A 15 -25.08 -19.15 1.55
N ARG A 16 -24.08 -18.88 0.71
CA ARG A 16 -22.78 -19.58 0.65
C ARG A 16 -21.62 -18.76 1.24
N ALA A 17 -21.89 -17.57 1.78
CA ALA A 17 -20.87 -16.69 2.34
C ALA A 17 -20.38 -17.14 3.74
N ARG A 18 -19.24 -16.59 4.19
CA ARG A 18 -18.68 -16.90 5.52
C ARG A 18 -19.56 -16.31 6.63
N ALA A 19 -19.59 -16.94 7.81
CA ALA A 19 -20.43 -16.53 8.95
C ALA A 19 -20.17 -15.11 9.48
N THR A 20 -19.06 -14.48 9.11
CA THR A 20 -18.70 -13.08 9.43
C THR A 20 -19.15 -12.06 8.37
N THR A 21 -19.85 -12.48 7.32
CA THR A 21 -20.41 -11.58 6.29
C THR A 21 -21.57 -10.78 6.87
N LYS A 22 -21.65 -9.47 6.60
CA LYS A 22 -22.79 -8.65 7.04
C LYS A 22 -24.08 -9.25 6.48
N LYS A 23 -25.06 -9.47 7.34
CA LYS A 23 -26.41 -9.88 6.94
C LYS A 23 -27.16 -8.69 6.33
N ILE A 24 -28.12 -9.02 5.48
CA ILE A 24 -29.16 -8.10 5.00
C ILE A 24 -30.37 -8.45 5.86
N GLU A 25 -30.74 -7.55 6.76
CA GLU A 25 -31.81 -7.78 7.74
C GLU A 25 -33.02 -6.85 7.50
N GLU A 26 -32.79 -5.69 6.87
CA GLU A 26 -33.83 -4.72 6.49
C GLU A 26 -33.63 -4.24 5.04
N PRO A 27 -34.68 -3.79 4.32
CA PRO A 27 -34.53 -3.32 2.93
C PRO A 27 -33.59 -2.13 2.74
N ASP A 28 -33.35 -1.33 3.79
CA ASP A 28 -32.42 -0.19 3.77
C ASP A 28 -30.94 -0.61 3.70
N ASP A 29 -30.62 -1.91 3.84
CA ASP A 29 -29.30 -2.47 3.51
C ASP A 29 -29.01 -2.50 1.99
N LEU A 30 -30.02 -2.31 1.14
CA LEU A 30 -29.91 -2.39 -0.33
C LEU A 30 -29.83 -1.00 -0.97
N GLU A 31 -28.62 -0.62 -1.41
CA GLU A 31 -28.40 0.63 -2.15
C GLU A 31 -29.21 0.66 -3.46
N GLY A 32 -30.09 1.66 -3.58
CA GLY A 32 -31.04 1.82 -4.68
C GLY A 32 -32.43 1.20 -4.45
N PHE A 33 -32.72 0.58 -3.30
CA PHE A 33 -34.06 0.00 -3.03
C PHE A 33 -35.21 1.01 -3.17
N GLY A 34 -34.98 2.28 -2.80
CA GLY A 34 -35.94 3.37 -2.96
C GLY A 34 -36.41 3.59 -4.41
N ASP A 35 -35.56 3.31 -5.41
CA ASP A 35 -35.80 3.63 -6.83
C ASP A 35 -36.58 2.54 -7.60
N LEU A 36 -36.90 1.41 -6.95
CA LEU A 36 -37.52 0.23 -7.57
C LEU A 36 -39.06 0.35 -7.68
N GLU A 37 -39.68 -0.36 -8.62
CA GLU A 37 -41.15 -0.44 -8.74
C GLU A 37 -41.75 -1.25 -7.56
N LYS A 38 -43.05 -1.06 -7.27
CA LYS A 38 -43.70 -1.67 -6.08
C LYS A 38 -43.68 -3.21 -6.11
N GLU A 39 -43.79 -3.78 -7.30
CA GLU A 39 -43.79 -5.23 -7.52
C GLU A 39 -42.40 -5.85 -7.30
N ASP A 40 -41.34 -5.19 -7.77
CA ASP A 40 -39.95 -5.59 -7.49
C ASP A 40 -39.61 -5.46 -5.99
N LYS A 41 -40.06 -4.38 -5.34
CA LYS A 41 -39.89 -4.19 -3.89
C LYS A 41 -40.50 -5.35 -3.10
N ALA A 42 -41.72 -5.78 -3.44
CA ALA A 42 -42.36 -6.92 -2.81
C ALA A 42 -41.60 -8.24 -3.04
N ALA A 43 -41.10 -8.46 -4.26
CA ALA A 43 -40.30 -9.65 -4.59
C ALA A 43 -38.96 -9.69 -3.81
N ILE A 44 -38.33 -8.53 -3.60
CA ILE A 44 -37.06 -8.42 -2.87
C ILE A 44 -37.26 -8.52 -1.35
N ILE A 45 -38.29 -7.90 -0.79
CA ILE A 45 -38.66 -8.06 0.64
C ILE A 45 -38.85 -9.54 0.96
N LYS A 46 -39.62 -10.27 0.14
CA LYS A 46 -39.81 -11.70 0.32
C LYS A 46 -38.49 -12.49 0.31
N LEU A 47 -37.52 -12.13 -0.56
CA LEU A 47 -36.21 -12.78 -0.58
C LEU A 47 -35.37 -12.48 0.68
N ILE A 48 -35.57 -11.33 1.34
CA ILE A 48 -34.97 -11.01 2.65
C ILE A 48 -35.64 -11.84 3.76
N ASP A 49 -36.97 -11.96 3.75
CA ASP A 49 -37.73 -12.76 4.72
C ASP A 49 -37.38 -14.27 4.63
N ASP A 50 -37.37 -14.82 3.41
CA ASP A 50 -36.99 -16.21 3.12
C ASP A 50 -35.52 -16.48 3.52
N PHE A 51 -34.62 -15.50 3.35
CA PHE A 51 -33.20 -15.61 3.74
C PHE A 51 -32.99 -15.52 5.26
N THR A 52 -33.73 -14.64 5.94
CA THR A 52 -33.59 -14.39 7.38
C THR A 52 -34.20 -15.52 8.21
N SER A 53 -35.38 -16.02 7.79
CA SER A 53 -36.05 -17.16 8.42
C SER A 53 -35.20 -18.44 8.35
N GLU A 54 -34.61 -18.77 7.18
CA GLU A 54 -33.70 -19.92 7.04
C GLU A 54 -32.50 -19.85 7.99
N GLN A 55 -31.91 -18.67 8.21
CA GLN A 55 -30.74 -18.54 9.08
C GLN A 55 -31.06 -18.72 10.57
N SER A 56 -32.28 -18.41 11.02
CA SER A 56 -32.69 -18.59 12.42
C SER A 56 -32.57 -20.04 12.91
N SER A 57 -32.65 -21.02 11.99
CA SER A 57 -32.59 -22.45 12.27
C SER A 57 -31.22 -22.99 12.74
N LYS A 58 -30.15 -22.18 12.70
CA LYS A 58 -28.76 -22.65 12.91
C LYS A 58 -28.07 -21.94 14.08
N THR A 59 -28.35 -22.35 15.32
CA THR A 59 -27.66 -21.86 16.53
C THR A 59 -27.23 -22.99 17.47
N PRO A 60 -25.95 -23.11 17.88
CA PRO A 60 -25.49 -24.05 18.91
C PRO A 60 -25.92 -23.66 20.34
N THR A 61 -25.96 -24.61 21.26
CA THR A 61 -26.48 -24.44 22.63
C THR A 61 -25.51 -23.76 23.60
N LYS A 62 -26.02 -22.83 24.43
CA LYS A 62 -25.26 -22.17 25.51
C LYS A 62 -25.34 -22.96 26.83
N LYS A 63 -24.19 -23.22 27.47
CA LYS A 63 -24.13 -23.53 28.92
C LYS A 63 -24.07 -22.24 29.74
N LYS A 64 -24.64 -22.25 30.95
CA LYS A 64 -24.60 -21.13 31.92
C LYS A 64 -23.38 -21.24 32.85
N SER A 65 -22.92 -20.10 33.36
CA SER A 65 -22.05 -19.97 34.55
C SER A 65 -22.25 -18.57 35.17
N PRO A 66 -21.94 -18.35 36.46
CA PRO A 66 -22.66 -17.37 37.28
C PRO A 66 -22.05 -15.96 37.31
N ALA A 67 -22.87 -14.98 37.68
CA ALA A 67 -22.45 -13.59 37.89
C ALA A 67 -21.87 -13.37 39.30
N LYS A 68 -20.86 -12.50 39.39
CA LYS A 68 -20.50 -11.75 40.61
C LYS A 68 -20.24 -10.29 40.26
N GLN A 69 -20.56 -9.39 41.19
CA GLN A 69 -20.46 -7.95 41.01
C GLN A 69 -19.05 -7.44 41.33
N ALA A 70 -18.60 -6.44 40.58
CA ALA A 70 -17.59 -5.47 40.99
C ALA A 70 -18.09 -4.08 40.56
N LYS A 71 -17.97 -3.07 41.43
CA LYS A 71 -18.40 -1.69 41.16
C LYS A 71 -17.22 -0.87 40.62
N LEU A 72 -17.50 0.07 39.72
CA LEU A 72 -16.64 1.23 39.46
C LEU A 72 -17.39 2.53 39.84
N PRO A 73 -16.70 3.59 40.32
CA PRO A 73 -17.38 4.74 40.94
C PRO A 73 -17.69 5.91 39.99
N PHE A 74 -18.60 6.77 40.45
CA PHE A 74 -18.82 8.18 40.05
C PHE A 74 -19.25 8.51 38.60
N SER A 75 -20.54 8.82 38.46
CA SER A 75 -21.06 9.77 37.46
C SER A 75 -21.04 11.21 38.04
N PRO A 76 -20.85 12.25 37.22
CA PRO A 76 -20.91 13.65 37.68
C PRO A 76 -22.35 14.13 37.93
N PRO A 77 -22.59 15.04 38.90
CA PRO A 77 -23.93 15.53 39.23
C PRO A 77 -24.42 16.68 38.34
N SER A 78 -25.73 16.72 38.10
CA SER A 78 -26.42 17.79 37.35
C SER A 78 -26.43 19.14 38.09
N PRO A 79 -26.24 20.28 37.42
CA PRO A 79 -26.28 21.59 38.06
C PRO A 79 -27.72 22.00 38.46
N LYS A 80 -27.87 22.52 39.68
CA LYS A 80 -29.09 23.20 40.14
C LYS A 80 -29.06 24.68 39.74
N LYS A 81 -30.23 25.29 39.51
CA LYS A 81 -30.36 26.75 39.32
C LYS A 81 -29.99 27.50 40.60
N ALA A 82 -29.25 28.59 40.45
CA ALA A 82 -29.14 29.69 41.41
C ALA A 82 -29.53 31.00 40.70
N LYS A 83 -29.82 32.06 41.46
CA LYS A 83 -30.35 33.34 40.94
C LYS A 83 -29.25 34.35 40.64
N ASP A 84 -29.60 35.33 39.82
CA ASP A 84 -28.83 36.54 39.54
C ASP A 84 -28.84 37.53 40.73
N GLU A 85 -27.73 38.26 40.92
CA GLU A 85 -27.66 39.54 41.63
C GLU A 85 -26.66 40.46 40.91
N ASP A 86 -27.02 41.74 40.72
CA ASP A 86 -26.25 42.75 39.96
C ASP A 86 -25.35 43.62 40.87
N VAL A 87 -24.09 43.82 40.48
CA VAL A 87 -23.20 44.90 40.97
C VAL A 87 -22.30 45.39 39.81
N PRO A 88 -22.13 46.71 39.56
CA PRO A 88 -21.76 47.19 38.23
C PRO A 88 -20.28 47.60 38.01
N SER A 89 -19.90 47.55 36.73
CA SER A 89 -18.92 48.41 36.02
C SER A 89 -17.43 48.43 36.43
N THR A 90 -16.57 48.21 35.43
CA THR A 90 -15.64 49.25 34.92
C THR A 90 -15.06 48.82 33.56
N SER A 91 -14.56 49.79 32.77
CA SER A 91 -14.31 49.63 31.33
C SER A 91 -12.83 49.66 30.94
N ALA A 92 -12.42 48.72 30.08
CA ALA A 92 -11.32 48.87 29.12
C ALA A 92 -11.31 47.65 28.17
N ALA A 93 -12.01 47.74 27.03
CA ALA A 93 -11.95 46.73 25.98
C ALA A 93 -11.58 47.41 24.66
N SER A 94 -10.52 46.93 24.01
CA SER A 94 -10.17 47.28 22.64
C SER A 94 -11.12 46.60 21.66
N GLU A 95 -11.40 47.26 20.52
CA GLU A 95 -12.32 46.77 19.49
C GLU A 95 -11.70 45.63 18.66
N ASP A 96 -11.66 44.42 19.22
CA ASP A 96 -11.53 43.19 18.43
C ASP A 96 -12.85 42.90 17.70
N ALA A 97 -12.76 42.62 16.40
CA ALA A 97 -13.94 42.30 15.58
C ALA A 97 -14.68 41.04 16.10
N PRO A 98 -16.02 40.97 15.98
CA PRO A 98 -16.79 39.85 16.49
C PRO A 98 -16.34 38.54 15.84
N VAL A 99 -15.80 37.63 16.65
CA VAL A 99 -15.44 36.28 16.22
C VAL A 99 -16.71 35.55 15.80
N ASP A 100 -16.81 35.23 14.51
CA ASP A 100 -17.88 34.40 13.98
C ASP A 100 -17.97 33.09 14.78
N GLN A 101 -19.19 32.71 15.17
CA GLN A 101 -19.45 31.50 15.96
C GLN A 101 -18.94 30.24 15.25
N ASP A 102 -19.00 30.22 13.92
CA ASP A 102 -18.48 29.16 13.06
C ASP A 102 -16.95 29.08 13.08
N ASP A 103 -16.24 30.19 13.27
CA ASP A 103 -14.78 30.22 13.34
C ASP A 103 -14.25 30.10 14.78
N SER A 104 -15.10 29.65 15.71
CA SER A 104 -14.68 29.27 17.06
C SER A 104 -13.98 27.89 17.07
N PHE A 105 -12.84 27.79 17.77
CA PHE A 105 -12.12 26.50 17.93
C PHE A 105 -12.94 25.46 18.72
N ARG A 106 -13.99 25.90 19.43
CA ARG A 106 -14.96 25.02 20.10
C ARG A 106 -15.72 24.17 19.09
N GLU A 107 -16.28 24.78 18.05
CA GLU A 107 -17.05 24.06 17.04
C GLU A 107 -16.13 23.26 16.11
N PHE A 108 -14.90 23.73 15.85
CA PHE A 108 -13.86 22.91 15.22
C PHE A 108 -13.60 21.60 15.96
N ARG A 109 -13.40 21.65 17.29
CA ARG A 109 -13.23 20.45 18.13
C ARG A 109 -14.49 19.58 18.13
N ARG A 110 -15.68 20.18 18.16
CA ARG A 110 -16.98 19.46 18.11
C ARG A 110 -17.13 18.68 16.81
N LEU A 111 -16.84 19.29 15.65
CA LEU A 111 -16.89 18.61 14.37
C LEU A 111 -15.85 17.49 14.30
N CYS A 112 -14.63 17.71 14.80
CA CYS A 112 -13.60 16.66 14.86
C CYS A 112 -14.03 15.45 15.71
N ALA A 113 -14.70 15.67 16.85
CA ALA A 113 -15.26 14.58 17.67
C ALA A 113 -16.34 13.80 16.90
N SER A 114 -17.35 14.48 16.34
CA SER A 114 -18.40 13.81 15.55
C SER A 114 -17.85 13.07 14.32
N ILE A 115 -16.78 13.58 13.69
CA ILE A 115 -16.05 12.87 12.63
C ILE A 115 -15.29 11.66 13.17
N ALA A 116 -14.78 11.68 14.40
CA ALA A 116 -14.07 10.56 15.00
C ALA A 116 -15.03 9.40 15.33
N ASP A 117 -16.14 9.72 16.01
CA ASP A 117 -17.13 8.76 16.54
C ASP A 117 -17.88 8.00 15.43
N GLU A 118 -18.19 8.65 14.31
CA GLU A 118 -18.84 8.02 13.16
C GLU A 118 -17.92 7.00 12.48
N SER A 119 -18.35 5.74 12.36
CA SER A 119 -17.51 4.68 11.77
C SER A 119 -17.38 4.74 10.25
N SER A 120 -18.41 5.25 9.55
CA SER A 120 -18.56 5.16 8.10
C SER A 120 -18.01 6.39 7.36
N TYR A 121 -17.32 6.19 6.23
CA TYR A 121 -16.85 7.31 5.40
C TYR A 121 -18.01 8.16 4.85
N THR A 122 -19.14 7.54 4.52
CA THR A 122 -20.35 8.24 4.06
C THR A 122 -20.95 9.11 5.16
N GLY A 123 -21.03 8.60 6.39
CA GLY A 123 -21.44 9.38 7.57
C GLY A 123 -20.49 10.54 7.87
N LYS A 124 -19.18 10.30 7.92
CA LYS A 124 -18.16 11.36 8.09
C LYS A 124 -18.31 12.46 7.04
N THR A 125 -18.55 12.08 5.79
CA THR A 125 -18.80 13.01 4.67
C THR A 125 -20.12 13.77 4.84
N LYS A 126 -21.18 13.11 5.31
CA LYS A 126 -22.49 13.74 5.62
C LYS A 126 -22.36 14.76 6.75
N ILE A 127 -21.61 14.47 7.81
CA ILE A 127 -21.32 15.36 8.94
C ILE A 127 -20.58 16.62 8.46
N VAL A 128 -19.46 16.45 7.75
CA VAL A 128 -18.69 17.58 7.18
C VAL A 128 -19.54 18.41 6.22
N LYS A 129 -20.28 17.76 5.32
CA LYS A 129 -21.18 18.44 4.38
C LYS A 129 -22.26 19.24 5.11
N GLN A 130 -22.91 18.64 6.11
CA GLN A 130 -23.97 19.28 6.87
C GLN A 130 -23.47 20.56 7.51
N PHE A 131 -22.35 20.50 8.24
CA PHE A 131 -21.73 21.68 8.86
C PHE A 131 -21.39 22.77 7.83
N ILE A 132 -20.66 22.43 6.76
CA ILE A 132 -20.28 23.39 5.68
C ILE A 132 -21.51 23.95 4.92
N THR A 133 -22.70 23.35 5.04
CA THR A 133 -23.95 23.91 4.47
C THR A 133 -24.83 24.69 5.44
N LYS A 134 -24.65 24.51 6.77
CA LYS A 134 -25.60 24.96 7.80
C LYS A 134 -24.98 25.70 8.98
N GLY A 135 -23.66 25.84 9.03
CA GLY A 135 -22.96 26.50 10.13
C GLY A 135 -23.17 25.81 11.48
N SER A 136 -22.92 26.58 12.53
CA SER A 136 -23.16 26.24 13.93
C SER A 136 -24.56 26.63 14.41
N ASP A 137 -25.25 27.54 13.70
CA ASP A 137 -26.63 27.96 13.97
C ASP A 137 -27.67 26.95 13.43
N GLY A 138 -27.37 26.27 12.32
CA GLY A 138 -28.24 25.33 11.64
C GLY A 138 -28.87 25.88 10.35
N GLU A 139 -28.66 27.16 10.03
CA GLU A 139 -29.18 27.86 8.86
C GLU A 139 -28.15 27.93 7.73
N SER A 140 -26.97 28.54 7.97
CA SER A 140 -25.95 28.73 6.94
C SER A 140 -24.53 28.84 7.52
N PHE A 141 -23.54 28.34 6.78
CA PHE A 141 -22.13 28.44 7.18
C PHE A 141 -21.52 29.78 6.76
N THR A 142 -20.97 30.53 7.72
CA THR A 142 -20.42 31.88 7.50
C THR A 142 -18.90 32.00 7.66
N GLY A 143 -18.26 31.02 8.29
CA GLY A 143 -16.82 31.02 8.61
C GLY A 143 -15.83 30.80 7.44
N ASP A 144 -14.54 30.74 7.75
CA ASP A 144 -13.46 30.57 6.78
C ASP A 144 -13.36 29.11 6.29
N LEU A 145 -14.10 28.80 5.22
CA LEU A 145 -14.10 27.49 4.55
C LEU A 145 -12.68 27.00 4.15
N HIS A 146 -11.77 27.91 3.77
CA HIS A 146 -10.41 27.50 3.41
C HIS A 146 -9.65 27.02 4.64
N LEU A 147 -9.69 27.78 5.73
CA LEU A 147 -9.04 27.46 6.98
C LEU A 147 -9.64 26.19 7.62
N TRP A 148 -10.95 26.04 7.58
CA TRP A 148 -11.65 24.82 7.98
C TRP A 148 -11.16 23.58 7.24
N LEU A 149 -11.12 23.61 5.90
CA LEU A 149 -10.63 22.50 5.09
C LEU A 149 -9.13 22.24 5.30
N LYS A 150 -8.32 23.29 5.51
CA LYS A 150 -6.88 23.19 5.82
C LYS A 150 -6.63 22.52 7.17
N LEU A 151 -7.41 22.86 8.20
CA LEU A 151 -7.30 22.29 9.55
C LEU A 151 -7.90 20.87 9.66
N LEU A 152 -8.91 20.54 8.87
CA LEU A 152 -9.45 19.17 8.76
C LEU A 152 -8.51 18.21 7.98
N LEU A 153 -7.57 18.74 7.19
CA LEU A 153 -6.67 17.96 6.33
C LEU A 153 -5.17 18.14 6.66
N PRO A 154 -4.73 18.01 7.94
CA PRO A 154 -3.32 18.23 8.34
C PRO A 154 -2.38 17.18 7.74
N GLY A 155 -2.90 16.00 7.40
CA GLY A 155 -2.19 14.95 6.67
C GLY A 155 -2.00 15.22 5.17
N VAL A 156 -2.67 16.24 4.62
CA VAL A 156 -2.50 16.69 3.23
C VAL A 156 -1.62 17.93 3.20
N VAL A 157 -1.98 18.97 3.95
CA VAL A 157 -1.21 20.23 4.06
C VAL A 157 -0.11 20.08 5.13
N LYS A 158 0.85 19.18 4.87
CA LYS A 158 1.88 18.77 5.84
C LYS A 158 2.92 19.85 6.14
N ARG A 159 2.63 20.73 7.12
CA ARG A 159 3.64 21.53 7.83
C ARG A 159 4.56 20.60 8.64
N VAL A 160 5.85 20.95 8.73
CA VAL A 160 6.88 20.17 9.44
C VAL A 160 7.35 20.98 10.64
N TYR A 161 6.93 20.61 11.84
CA TYR A 161 7.22 21.33 13.08
C TYR A 161 8.54 20.89 13.78
N ASN A 162 9.24 19.88 13.24
CA ASN A 162 10.48 19.31 13.81
C ASN A 162 10.38 18.84 15.28
N LEU A 163 9.16 18.52 15.73
CA LEU A 163 8.84 17.98 17.05
C LEU A 163 8.26 16.57 16.93
N ASN A 164 8.78 15.65 17.74
CA ASN A 164 8.22 14.32 17.97
C ASN A 164 7.59 14.21 19.37
N ASN A 165 6.88 13.12 19.65
CA ASN A 165 6.13 12.94 20.91
C ASN A 165 7.01 13.10 22.17
N LYS A 166 8.25 12.59 22.17
CA LYS A 166 9.17 12.75 23.30
C LYS A 166 9.69 14.18 23.46
N GLN A 167 9.89 14.91 22.36
CA GLN A 167 10.22 16.35 22.42
C GLN A 167 9.05 17.17 22.97
N LEU A 168 7.82 16.86 22.56
CA LEU A 168 6.61 17.50 23.09
C LEU A 168 6.47 17.25 24.59
N VAL A 169 6.55 15.99 25.04
CA VAL A 169 6.52 15.63 26.47
C VAL A 169 7.63 16.32 27.26
N LYS A 170 8.86 16.40 26.73
CA LYS A 170 9.95 17.14 27.38
C LYS A 170 9.71 18.65 27.50
N LEU A 171 9.03 19.27 26.52
CA LEU A 171 8.66 20.68 26.61
C LEU A 171 7.49 20.90 27.59
N PHE A 172 6.47 20.04 27.57
CA PHE A 172 5.29 20.20 28.41
C PHE A 172 5.52 19.88 29.89
N SER A 173 6.34 18.89 30.24
CA SER A 173 6.81 18.67 31.62
C SER A 173 7.51 19.93 32.18
N GLN A 174 8.40 20.56 31.40
CA GLN A 174 9.06 21.81 31.77
C GLN A 174 8.10 23.01 31.92
N ILE A 175 6.97 23.04 31.19
CA ILE A 175 5.94 24.08 31.29
C ILE A 175 5.03 23.83 32.51
N PHE A 176 4.53 22.61 32.67
CA PHE A 176 3.59 22.24 33.73
C PHE A 176 4.26 22.08 35.11
N GLY A 177 5.58 21.82 35.15
CA GLY A 177 6.29 21.49 36.39
C GLY A 177 5.96 20.08 36.89
N THR A 178 5.67 19.16 35.97
CA THR A 178 5.43 17.74 36.23
C THR A 178 6.69 16.92 35.92
N ASP A 179 6.79 15.71 36.45
CA ASP A 179 7.92 14.85 36.13
C ASP A 179 7.92 14.44 34.64
N LEU A 180 9.11 14.11 34.13
CA LEU A 180 9.32 13.72 32.74
C LEU A 180 9.02 12.23 32.52
N ASP A 181 9.37 11.37 33.47
CA ASP A 181 9.24 9.93 33.32
C ASP A 181 7.79 9.48 33.52
N ASP A 182 7.05 10.12 34.44
CA ASP A 182 5.58 9.98 34.56
C ASP A 182 4.87 10.22 33.20
N MET A 183 5.23 11.30 32.51
CA MET A 183 4.67 11.64 31.20
C MET A 183 5.20 10.74 30.07
N ILE A 184 6.31 10.04 30.26
CA ILE A 184 6.83 9.06 29.29
C ILE A 184 6.15 7.70 29.48
N GLU A 185 5.77 7.31 30.70
CA GLU A 185 4.97 6.10 30.95
C GLU A 185 3.54 6.26 30.43
N ASP A 186 2.86 7.39 30.68
CA ASP A 186 1.54 7.64 30.09
C ASP A 186 1.58 7.65 28.56
N LEU A 187 2.66 8.17 27.96
CA LEU A 187 2.87 8.15 26.50
C LEU A 187 3.00 6.71 25.93
N GLU A 188 3.21 5.66 26.74
CA GLU A 188 3.13 4.26 26.27
C GLU A 188 1.71 3.89 25.81
N GLN A 189 0.66 4.59 26.28
CA GLN A 189 -0.71 4.51 25.75
C GLN A 189 -0.84 5.04 24.31
N GLY A 190 0.20 5.75 23.82
CA GLY A 190 0.42 5.99 22.40
C GLY A 190 -0.25 7.22 21.78
N ASP A 191 -0.95 8.06 22.57
CA ASP A 191 -1.46 9.36 22.12
C ASP A 191 -0.92 10.51 22.98
N VAL A 192 0.01 11.27 22.41
CA VAL A 192 0.66 12.42 23.07
C VAL A 192 -0.30 13.58 23.36
N ALA A 193 -1.40 13.70 22.62
CA ALA A 193 -2.39 14.75 22.86
C ALA A 193 -3.18 14.49 24.16
N GLU A 194 -3.47 13.22 24.45
CA GLU A 194 -4.15 12.81 25.68
C GLU A 194 -3.20 12.90 26.89
N THR A 195 -1.95 12.45 26.75
CA THR A 195 -0.90 12.69 27.77
C THR A 195 -0.78 14.18 28.13
N ILE A 196 -0.69 15.06 27.12
CA ILE A 196 -0.60 16.51 27.37
C ILE A 196 -1.89 17.02 28.04
N ARG A 197 -3.07 16.50 27.70
CA ARG A 197 -4.35 16.88 28.34
C ARG A 197 -4.36 16.51 29.82
N ILE A 198 -4.03 15.26 30.15
CA ILE A 198 -4.05 14.74 31.53
C ILE A 198 -3.13 15.55 32.44
N PHE A 199 -1.87 15.75 32.04
CA PHE A 199 -0.90 16.49 32.85
C PHE A 199 -1.14 18.01 32.85
N PHE A 200 -1.80 18.57 31.82
CA PHE A 200 -2.28 19.96 31.84
C PHE A 200 -3.41 20.19 32.84
N GLU A 201 -4.38 19.28 32.92
CA GLU A 201 -5.48 19.35 33.89
C GLU A 201 -5.01 19.18 35.34
N GLN A 202 -3.90 18.47 35.56
CA GLN A 202 -3.24 18.34 36.87
C GLN A 202 -2.27 19.49 37.21
N SER A 203 -1.95 20.36 36.24
CA SER A 203 -0.91 21.40 36.38
C SER A 203 -1.33 22.51 37.34
N LYS A 204 -0.77 22.49 38.55
CA LYS A 204 -0.89 23.59 39.53
C LYS A 204 -0.18 24.87 39.08
N ARG A 205 0.81 24.75 38.18
CA ARG A 205 1.63 25.88 37.69
C ARG A 205 0.98 26.62 36.52
N LEU A 206 0.20 25.92 35.69
CA LEU A 206 -0.49 26.48 34.54
C LEU A 206 -1.89 25.84 34.43
N PRO A 207 -2.87 26.29 35.24
CA PRO A 207 -4.20 25.68 35.27
C PRO A 207 -5.01 25.98 33.99
N PRO A 208 -5.88 25.05 33.52
CA PRO A 208 -6.71 25.28 32.35
C PRO A 208 -7.73 26.42 32.47
N VAL A 209 -7.96 27.14 31.37
CA VAL A 209 -8.93 28.24 31.30
C VAL A 209 -10.37 27.71 31.20
N LYS A 210 -11.28 28.22 32.03
CA LYS A 210 -12.68 27.75 32.16
C LYS A 210 -13.55 27.92 30.90
N LYS A 211 -13.18 28.81 29.97
CA LYS A 211 -13.87 29.04 28.69
C LYS A 211 -12.82 29.14 27.57
N SER A 212 -13.12 28.53 26.42
CA SER A 212 -12.25 28.59 25.23
C SER A 212 -12.66 29.74 24.33
N ASN A 213 -11.96 30.86 24.42
CA ASN A 213 -12.15 32.04 23.57
C ASN A 213 -11.34 31.97 22.26
N LEU A 214 -10.67 30.83 21.98
CA LEU A 214 -9.84 30.67 20.79
C LEU A 214 -10.67 30.61 19.50
N SER A 215 -10.32 31.44 18.52
CA SER A 215 -10.73 31.27 17.12
C SER A 215 -9.78 30.30 16.38
N ILE A 216 -10.26 29.68 15.30
CA ILE A 216 -9.41 28.93 14.36
C ILE A 216 -8.33 29.81 13.72
N HIS A 217 -8.61 31.11 13.51
CA HIS A 217 -7.64 32.08 12.95
C HIS A 217 -6.43 32.28 13.86
N GLN A 218 -6.66 32.41 15.17
CA GLN A 218 -5.62 32.59 16.18
C GLN A 218 -4.66 31.39 16.30
N ARG A 219 -5.05 30.19 15.81
CA ARG A 219 -4.14 29.04 15.72
C ARG A 219 -3.26 29.04 14.48
N ASN A 220 -3.32 30.10 13.68
CA ASN A 220 -2.66 30.19 12.38
C ASN A 220 -2.09 31.60 12.14
N LEU A 221 -1.44 32.19 13.15
CA LEU A 221 -0.84 33.54 13.11
C LEU A 221 -0.05 33.81 11.82
N GLN A 222 0.70 32.82 11.33
CA GLN A 222 1.46 32.99 10.09
C GLN A 222 0.57 33.17 8.86
N ASP A 223 -0.55 32.44 8.71
CA ASP A 223 -1.51 32.69 7.61
C ASP A 223 -2.20 34.07 7.73
N ILE A 224 -2.29 34.65 8.93
CA ILE A 224 -2.79 36.03 9.11
C ILE A 224 -1.76 37.01 8.57
N VAL A 225 -0.49 36.86 8.95
CA VAL A 225 0.63 37.65 8.41
C VAL A 225 0.73 37.47 6.89
N ASP A 226 0.71 36.25 6.39
CA ASP A 226 0.81 35.93 4.97
C ASP A 226 -0.39 36.52 4.18
N ARG A 227 -1.62 36.52 4.72
CA ARG A 227 -2.79 37.18 4.10
C ARG A 227 -2.68 38.71 4.08
N VAL A 228 -2.20 39.31 5.17
CA VAL A 228 -1.95 40.76 5.24
C VAL A 228 -0.87 41.18 4.24
N MET A 229 0.13 40.33 3.99
CA MET A 229 1.20 40.58 3.02
C MET A 229 0.83 40.26 1.56
N GLU A 230 -0.05 39.28 1.29
CA GLU A 230 -0.47 38.92 -0.09
C GLU A 230 -1.67 39.72 -0.63
N GLY A 231 -2.37 40.49 0.20
CA GLY A 231 -3.31 41.54 -0.26
C GLY A 231 -4.47 41.08 -1.16
N ARG A 232 -5.00 39.86 -0.97
CA ARG A 232 -6.08 39.32 -1.82
C ARG A 232 -7.48 39.64 -1.29
N GLU A 233 -8.30 40.23 -2.16
CA GLU A 233 -9.72 40.50 -1.90
C GLU A 233 -10.53 39.22 -1.60
N SER A 234 -11.40 39.29 -0.60
CA SER A 234 -12.30 38.19 -0.21
C SER A 234 -13.47 38.05 -1.19
N SER A 235 -13.37 37.13 -2.15
CA SER A 235 -14.49 36.78 -3.04
C SER A 235 -15.67 36.20 -2.25
N LYS A 236 -16.85 36.83 -2.33
CA LYS A 236 -18.05 36.48 -1.56
C LYS A 236 -18.44 34.99 -1.70
N PRO A 237 -18.77 34.28 -0.61
CA PRO A 237 -19.20 32.87 -0.66
C PRO A 237 -20.64 32.76 -1.20
N GLY A 238 -20.79 32.64 -2.53
CA GLY A 238 -22.14 32.74 -3.12
C GLY A 238 -22.31 32.35 -4.59
N MET A 239 -21.47 31.48 -5.17
CA MET A 239 -21.66 31.05 -6.57
C MET A 239 -21.31 29.59 -6.84
N LYS A 240 -22.28 28.81 -7.32
CA LYS A 240 -22.11 27.47 -7.88
C LYS A 240 -21.42 27.54 -9.27
N LYS A 241 -20.18 28.03 -9.33
CA LYS A 241 -19.36 27.88 -10.55
C LYS A 241 -19.13 26.40 -10.80
N GLN A 242 -19.37 25.95 -12.05
CA GLN A 242 -19.07 24.59 -12.48
C GLN A 242 -17.55 24.39 -12.47
N LEU A 243 -17.03 23.67 -11.48
CA LEU A 243 -15.59 23.52 -11.25
C LEU A 243 -14.93 22.68 -12.36
N SER A 244 -14.30 23.33 -13.33
CA SER A 244 -13.46 22.63 -14.30
C SER A 244 -12.12 22.23 -13.66
N VAL A 245 -11.98 20.95 -13.29
CA VAL A 245 -10.70 20.41 -12.81
C VAL A 245 -9.71 20.38 -13.99
N LYS A 246 -8.63 21.16 -13.90
CA LYS A 246 -7.55 21.22 -14.89
C LYS A 246 -6.21 21.17 -14.17
N ALA A 247 -5.21 20.53 -14.79
CA ALA A 247 -3.82 20.70 -14.37
C ALA A 247 -3.35 22.13 -14.66
N SER A 248 -2.47 22.64 -13.81
CA SER A 248 -1.75 23.90 -14.04
C SER A 248 -0.25 23.60 -14.10
N LEU A 249 0.45 24.26 -15.03
CA LEU A 249 1.91 24.22 -15.07
C LEU A 249 2.47 24.80 -13.75
N MET A 250 3.66 24.33 -13.35
CA MET A 250 4.29 24.57 -12.04
C MET A 250 3.54 24.10 -10.77
N THR A 251 2.27 23.70 -10.85
CA THR A 251 1.51 23.11 -9.72
C THR A 251 1.55 21.58 -9.80
N PRO A 252 2.00 20.87 -8.75
CA PRO A 252 2.17 19.41 -8.81
C PRO A 252 0.85 18.66 -9.01
N ILE A 253 0.91 17.59 -9.81
CA ILE A 253 -0.20 16.68 -10.12
C ILE A 253 -0.05 15.42 -9.28
N LEU A 254 -1.13 14.93 -8.64
CA LEU A 254 -1.09 13.67 -7.90
C LEU A 254 -0.61 12.52 -8.81
N PRO A 255 0.50 11.82 -8.50
CA PRO A 255 1.06 10.82 -9.40
C PRO A 255 0.10 9.64 -9.61
N MET A 256 -0.04 9.17 -10.84
CA MET A 256 -0.76 7.92 -11.14
C MET A 256 -0.04 6.72 -10.49
N LEU A 257 -0.80 5.85 -9.83
CA LEU A 257 -0.29 4.79 -8.96
C LEU A 257 -0.52 3.40 -9.54
N ALA A 258 0.26 2.43 -9.02
CA ALA A 258 0.12 1.02 -9.35
C ALA A 258 -0.52 0.20 -8.21
N GLU A 259 -1.43 -0.69 -8.59
CA GLU A 259 -1.98 -1.79 -7.81
C GLU A 259 -0.98 -2.98 -7.77
N ALA A 260 -1.01 -3.83 -6.75
CA ALA A 260 -0.16 -5.02 -6.70
C ALA A 260 -0.78 -6.16 -7.52
N CYS A 261 -0.08 -6.60 -8.57
CA CYS A 261 -0.48 -7.76 -9.36
C CYS A 261 0.22 -9.02 -8.82
N ARG A 262 -0.55 -10.11 -8.65
CA ARG A 262 -0.10 -11.36 -8.01
C ARG A 262 0.06 -12.55 -8.98
N SER A 263 -0.41 -12.44 -10.22
CA SER A 263 -0.27 -13.50 -11.22
C SER A 263 -0.42 -12.96 -12.65
N VAL A 264 0.07 -13.70 -13.64
CA VAL A 264 -0.02 -13.36 -15.06
C VAL A 264 -1.47 -13.28 -15.52
N GLU A 265 -2.33 -14.21 -15.08
CA GLU A 265 -3.76 -14.24 -15.43
C GLU A 265 -4.49 -13.01 -14.90
N TYR A 266 -4.09 -12.49 -13.73
CA TYR A 266 -4.63 -11.26 -13.17
C TYR A 266 -4.27 -10.04 -14.02
N ALA A 267 -3.03 -9.97 -14.53
CA ALA A 267 -2.60 -8.94 -15.47
C ALA A 267 -3.39 -8.99 -16.78
N MET A 268 -3.47 -10.16 -17.43
CA MET A 268 -4.23 -10.35 -18.67
C MET A 268 -5.71 -9.97 -18.49
N LYS A 269 -6.33 -10.34 -17.35
CA LYS A 269 -7.73 -10.03 -17.04
C LYS A 269 -7.98 -8.54 -16.74
N LYS A 270 -7.02 -7.84 -16.12
CA LYS A 270 -7.09 -6.39 -15.85
C LYS A 270 -6.82 -5.53 -17.09
N CYS A 271 -6.00 -6.01 -18.02
CA CYS A 271 -5.56 -5.29 -19.22
C CYS A 271 -5.94 -6.04 -20.52
N PRO A 272 -7.25 -6.23 -20.81
CA PRO A 272 -7.73 -7.04 -21.93
C PRO A 272 -7.42 -6.47 -23.32
N ASN A 273 -6.86 -5.25 -23.40
CA ASN A 273 -6.44 -4.61 -24.64
C ASN A 273 -4.97 -4.90 -25.01
N GLY A 274 -4.28 -5.70 -24.19
CA GLY A 274 -2.81 -5.67 -24.10
C GLY A 274 -2.33 -4.51 -23.23
N PHE A 275 -1.06 -4.54 -22.87
CA PHE A 275 -0.42 -3.56 -22.01
C PHE A 275 1.01 -3.27 -22.46
N TYR A 276 1.51 -2.10 -22.09
CA TYR A 276 2.94 -1.85 -22.04
C TYR A 276 3.50 -2.38 -20.74
N SER A 277 4.61 -3.10 -20.84
CA SER A 277 5.40 -3.66 -19.76
C SER A 277 6.71 -2.87 -19.70
N GLU A 278 6.97 -2.23 -18.56
CA GLU A 278 8.16 -1.41 -18.33
C GLU A 278 8.92 -1.90 -17.11
N ILE A 279 10.25 -1.80 -17.13
CA ILE A 279 11.08 -2.15 -15.96
C ILE A 279 10.67 -1.29 -14.76
N LYS A 280 10.43 -1.93 -13.62
CA LYS A 280 10.17 -1.22 -12.37
C LYS A 280 11.50 -0.81 -11.74
N TYR A 281 12.00 0.35 -12.11
CA TYR A 281 13.21 0.94 -11.52
C TYR A 281 13.05 1.18 -10.00
N ASP A 282 14.06 0.84 -9.20
CA ASP A 282 14.11 1.06 -7.73
C ASP A 282 14.82 2.39 -7.41
N GLY A 283 14.21 3.48 -7.87
CA GLY A 283 14.76 4.84 -7.77
C GLY A 283 13.97 5.75 -6.83
N GLU A 284 13.96 7.04 -7.15
CA GLU A 284 13.06 8.02 -6.56
C GLU A 284 12.21 8.69 -7.66
N ARG A 285 10.89 8.50 -7.62
CA ARG A 285 9.98 9.15 -8.58
C ARG A 285 10.02 10.67 -8.49
N VAL A 286 10.29 11.31 -9.62
CA VAL A 286 10.36 12.76 -9.83
C VAL A 286 9.38 13.16 -10.94
N GLN A 287 8.40 13.97 -10.57
CA GLN A 287 7.56 14.71 -11.50
C GLN A 287 8.26 16.04 -11.82
N ILE A 288 8.47 16.32 -13.10
CA ILE A 288 9.27 17.47 -13.58
C ILE A 288 8.34 18.46 -14.25
N HIS A 289 8.36 19.72 -13.82
CA HIS A 289 7.66 20.82 -14.49
C HIS A 289 8.70 21.80 -15.06
N LYS A 290 8.58 22.15 -16.34
CA LYS A 290 9.35 23.22 -17.01
C LYS A 290 8.39 24.28 -17.54
N LYS A 291 8.72 25.55 -17.33
CA LYS A 291 8.04 26.72 -17.91
C LYS A 291 9.10 27.71 -18.40
N GLY A 292 9.45 27.66 -19.69
CA GLY A 292 10.66 28.33 -20.18
C GLY A 292 11.88 27.80 -19.43
N ASP A 293 12.69 28.69 -18.85
CA ASP A 293 13.85 28.35 -18.00
C ASP A 293 13.50 28.03 -16.54
N SER A 294 12.24 28.13 -16.13
CA SER A 294 11.81 27.81 -14.76
C SER A 294 11.56 26.31 -14.58
N TYR A 295 12.22 25.70 -13.59
CA TYR A 295 12.11 24.26 -13.29
C TYR A 295 11.60 24.00 -11.87
N SER A 296 10.66 23.06 -11.73
CA SER A 296 10.24 22.49 -10.44
C SER A 296 10.28 20.97 -10.49
N TYR A 297 10.81 20.36 -9.42
CA TYR A 297 10.97 18.91 -9.29
C TYR A 297 10.22 18.42 -8.05
N PHE A 298 9.17 17.64 -8.24
CA PHE A 298 8.31 17.15 -7.17
C PHE A 298 8.50 15.64 -6.96
N SER A 299 8.74 15.25 -5.72
CA SER A 299 8.80 13.85 -5.31
C SER A 299 7.43 13.18 -5.43
N ARG A 300 7.40 11.84 -5.32
CA ARG A 300 6.17 11.05 -5.10
C ARG A 300 5.21 11.60 -4.02
N SER A 301 5.72 12.34 -3.04
CA SER A 301 4.92 12.98 -1.97
C SER A 301 4.52 14.43 -2.25
N LEU A 302 4.71 14.90 -3.48
CA LEU A 302 4.56 16.29 -3.96
C LEU A 302 5.44 17.33 -3.25
N LYS A 303 6.36 16.90 -2.38
CA LYS A 303 7.41 17.75 -1.80
C LYS A 303 8.52 18.02 -2.82
N PRO A 304 9.17 19.20 -2.82
CA PRO A 304 10.36 19.47 -3.63
C PRO A 304 11.45 18.41 -3.44
N VAL A 305 12.11 18.03 -4.54
CA VAL A 305 13.26 17.10 -4.53
C VAL A 305 14.55 17.84 -4.13
N LEU A 306 15.43 17.16 -3.39
CA LEU A 306 16.69 17.77 -2.92
C LEU A 306 17.59 18.16 -4.10
N PRO A 307 18.10 19.43 -4.18
CA PRO A 307 18.78 19.94 -5.37
C PRO A 307 19.93 19.08 -5.92
N HIS A 308 20.73 18.46 -5.05
CA HIS A 308 21.86 17.60 -5.45
C HIS A 308 21.46 16.39 -6.34
N LYS A 309 20.18 16.01 -6.36
CA LYS A 309 19.63 14.93 -7.20
C LYS A 309 19.12 15.40 -8.55
N VAL A 310 18.80 16.69 -8.72
CA VAL A 310 18.02 17.17 -9.89
C VAL A 310 18.52 18.45 -10.54
N GLN A 311 19.28 19.30 -9.85
CA GLN A 311 19.62 20.66 -10.30
C GLN A 311 20.41 20.70 -11.62
N HIS A 312 21.16 19.64 -11.93
CA HIS A 312 21.92 19.50 -13.18
C HIS A 312 21.02 19.18 -14.40
N PHE A 313 19.81 18.67 -14.21
CA PHE A 313 18.92 18.39 -15.35
C PHE A 313 18.45 19.65 -16.08
N LYS A 314 18.58 20.85 -15.49
CA LYS A 314 18.41 22.12 -16.21
C LYS A 314 19.31 22.25 -17.45
N GLU A 315 20.48 21.58 -17.45
CA GLU A 315 21.47 21.61 -18.55
C GLU A 315 21.25 20.51 -19.60
N TYR A 316 20.33 19.58 -19.32
CA TYR A 316 20.05 18.40 -20.14
C TYR A 316 18.62 18.40 -20.69
N ILE A 317 17.62 18.85 -19.93
CA ILE A 317 16.22 18.91 -20.38
C ILE A 317 16.05 19.79 -21.65
N PRO A 318 16.69 20.97 -21.81
CA PRO A 318 16.61 21.73 -23.06
C PRO A 318 17.22 21.00 -24.27
N LYS A 319 18.22 20.14 -24.04
CA LYS A 319 18.88 19.36 -25.09
C LYS A 319 18.07 18.10 -25.45
N ALA A 320 17.39 17.51 -24.46
CA ALA A 320 16.52 16.38 -24.64
C ALA A 320 15.17 16.80 -25.26
N PHE A 321 14.65 17.98 -24.93
CA PHE A 321 13.41 18.53 -25.49
C PHE A 321 13.64 19.91 -26.14
N PRO A 322 14.28 20.00 -27.32
CA PRO A 322 14.57 21.29 -27.98
C PRO A 322 13.32 22.10 -28.33
N THR A 323 12.19 21.43 -28.55
CA THR A 323 10.87 22.02 -28.81
C THR A 323 10.04 22.23 -27.54
N GLY A 324 10.49 21.72 -26.38
CA GLY A 324 9.67 21.57 -25.18
C GLY A 324 9.76 22.73 -24.21
N ASP A 325 9.00 23.80 -24.46
CA ASP A 325 9.04 24.98 -23.59
C ASP A 325 8.22 24.85 -22.30
N ASN A 326 7.07 24.19 -22.38
CA ASN A 326 6.10 24.14 -21.28
C ASN A 326 5.65 22.69 -21.04
N LEU A 327 6.41 21.92 -20.26
CA LEU A 327 6.21 20.47 -20.11
C LEU A 327 6.02 19.99 -18.67
N ILE A 328 5.30 18.87 -18.54
CA ILE A 328 5.15 18.11 -17.29
C ILE A 328 5.45 16.63 -17.58
N LEU A 329 6.54 16.11 -17.01
CA LEU A 329 7.00 14.73 -17.19
C LEU A 329 6.83 13.92 -15.89
N ASP A 330 6.69 12.60 -16.06
CA ASP A 330 6.78 11.62 -14.98
C ASP A 330 8.00 10.72 -15.24
N ALA A 331 8.91 10.66 -14.27
CA ALA A 331 10.19 9.97 -14.41
C ALA A 331 10.62 9.34 -13.07
N GLU A 332 11.47 8.32 -13.13
CA GLU A 332 12.21 7.84 -11.96
C GLU A 332 13.65 8.36 -12.06
N VAL A 333 14.18 8.97 -10.98
CA VAL A 333 15.60 9.35 -10.92
C VAL A 333 16.40 8.23 -10.27
N LEU A 334 17.54 7.87 -10.88
CA LEU A 334 18.45 6.81 -10.43
C LEU A 334 19.89 7.28 -10.48
N LEU A 335 20.77 6.60 -9.73
CA LEU A 335 22.21 6.67 -9.93
C LEU A 335 22.59 5.55 -10.90
N VAL A 336 23.36 5.86 -11.93
CA VAL A 336 23.76 4.95 -13.02
C VAL A 336 25.29 4.94 -13.10
N ASP A 337 25.86 3.75 -13.22
CA ASP A 337 27.28 3.56 -13.48
C ASP A 337 27.62 3.98 -14.93
N THR A 338 28.59 4.87 -15.10
CA THR A 338 28.91 5.51 -16.39
C THR A 338 29.74 4.64 -17.34
N LYS A 339 30.29 3.53 -16.86
CA LYS A 339 31.10 2.58 -17.66
C LYS A 339 30.26 1.44 -18.22
N THR A 340 29.23 1.03 -17.49
CA THR A 340 28.32 -0.07 -17.83
C THR A 340 26.93 0.41 -18.25
N SER A 341 26.61 1.69 -18.02
CA SER A 341 25.28 2.30 -18.18
C SER A 341 24.17 1.61 -17.36
N LYS A 342 24.52 0.79 -16.36
CA LYS A 342 23.55 0.07 -15.53
C LYS A 342 23.11 0.88 -14.30
N PRO A 343 21.82 0.83 -13.91
CA PRO A 343 21.36 1.38 -12.64
C PRO A 343 22.09 0.77 -11.43
N LEU A 344 22.39 1.61 -10.45
CA LEU A 344 22.94 1.20 -9.15
C LEU A 344 21.80 1.01 -8.12
N PRO A 345 22.01 0.18 -7.08
CA PRO A 345 20.96 -0.16 -6.11
C PRO A 345 20.32 1.04 -5.38
N PHE A 346 19.13 0.83 -4.83
CA PHE A 346 18.36 1.87 -4.14
C PHE A 346 19.12 2.53 -2.97
N GLY A 347 18.83 3.82 -2.77
CA GLY A 347 19.42 4.63 -1.70
C GLY A 347 20.86 5.09 -1.98
N THR A 348 21.49 4.69 -3.09
CA THR A 348 22.78 5.24 -3.57
C THR A 348 22.70 6.74 -3.89
N LEU A 349 21.51 7.26 -4.19
CA LEU A 349 21.21 8.68 -4.41
C LEU A 349 21.45 9.62 -3.21
N GLY A 350 21.68 9.10 -2.00
CA GLY A 350 22.03 9.94 -0.85
C GLY A 350 23.43 10.55 -0.98
N VAL A 351 23.60 11.84 -0.64
CA VAL A 351 24.84 12.64 -0.84
C VAL A 351 26.13 11.86 -0.57
N HIS A 352 26.28 11.30 0.64
CA HIS A 352 27.49 10.58 1.04
C HIS A 352 27.68 9.23 0.32
N LYS A 353 26.58 8.58 -0.11
CA LYS A 353 26.65 7.34 -0.90
C LYS A 353 27.02 7.63 -2.34
N LYS A 354 26.43 8.66 -2.97
CA LYS A 354 26.82 9.12 -4.32
C LYS A 354 28.32 9.45 -4.38
N ALA A 355 28.86 10.12 -3.36
CA ALA A 355 30.28 10.47 -3.28
C ALA A 355 31.25 9.27 -3.21
N ALA A 356 30.76 8.06 -2.88
CA ALA A 356 31.57 6.84 -2.87
C ALA A 356 31.77 6.24 -4.28
N PHE A 357 30.92 6.58 -5.25
CA PHE A 357 30.99 6.07 -6.61
C PHE A 357 31.64 7.10 -7.54
N LYS A 358 32.93 6.90 -7.88
CA LYS A 358 33.67 7.80 -8.78
C LYS A 358 33.09 7.82 -10.19
N ASP A 359 32.76 6.64 -10.71
CA ASP A 359 32.29 6.43 -12.07
C ASP A 359 30.76 6.41 -12.17
N ALA A 360 30.03 7.09 -11.29
CA ALA A 360 28.56 7.07 -11.31
C ALA A 360 27.95 8.47 -11.37
N CYS A 361 26.80 8.55 -12.03
CA CYS A 361 26.13 9.81 -12.28
C CYS A 361 24.61 9.67 -12.20
N VAL A 362 23.89 10.79 -12.08
CA VAL A 362 22.43 10.75 -11.90
C VAL A 362 21.75 10.83 -13.27
N CYS A 363 20.74 9.99 -13.46
CA CYS A 363 19.99 9.81 -14.71
C CYS A 363 18.48 9.82 -14.44
N LEU A 364 17.69 10.32 -15.39
CA LEU A 364 16.24 10.24 -15.43
C LEU A 364 15.79 9.16 -16.43
N PHE A 365 14.94 8.25 -15.97
CA PHE A 365 14.19 7.32 -16.81
C PHE A 365 12.77 7.87 -16.97
N VAL A 366 12.49 8.50 -18.11
CA VAL A 366 11.23 9.22 -18.39
C VAL A 366 10.19 8.23 -18.93
N PHE A 367 9.07 8.09 -18.21
CA PHE A 367 8.07 7.04 -18.47
C PHE A 367 6.66 7.54 -18.76
N ASP A 368 6.39 8.84 -18.60
CA ASP A 368 5.13 9.46 -19.05
C ASP A 368 5.29 10.97 -19.29
N CYS A 369 4.36 11.54 -20.05
CA CYS A 369 4.24 12.98 -20.28
C CYS A 369 2.77 13.38 -20.10
N MET A 370 2.52 14.34 -19.20
CA MET A 370 1.18 14.81 -18.84
C MET A 370 0.77 16.08 -19.59
N HIS A 371 1.75 16.91 -19.97
CA HIS A 371 1.53 18.20 -20.62
C HIS A 371 2.74 18.57 -21.48
N LEU A 372 2.50 19.15 -22.66
CA LEU A 372 3.54 19.67 -23.55
C LEU A 372 3.03 20.90 -24.30
N ASN A 373 3.81 21.99 -24.28
CA ASN A 373 3.61 23.23 -25.05
C ASN A 373 2.20 23.86 -24.96
N GLY A 374 1.53 23.68 -23.82
CA GLY A 374 0.18 24.18 -23.55
C GLY A 374 -0.94 23.15 -23.76
N GLU A 375 -0.65 22.01 -24.39
CA GLU A 375 -1.58 20.89 -24.47
C GLU A 375 -1.49 20.02 -23.21
N ASN A 376 -2.62 19.82 -22.53
CA ASN A 376 -2.79 18.79 -21.50
C ASN A 376 -3.11 17.45 -22.18
N ILE A 377 -2.16 16.52 -22.19
CA ILE A 377 -2.27 15.23 -22.87
C ILE A 377 -2.64 14.07 -21.94
N MET A 378 -2.91 14.32 -20.65
CA MET A 378 -3.31 13.27 -19.70
C MET A 378 -4.52 12.44 -20.18
N ASN A 379 -5.47 13.08 -20.86
CA ASN A 379 -6.67 12.43 -21.40
C ASN A 379 -6.41 11.55 -22.64
N LYS A 380 -5.22 11.60 -23.24
CA LYS A 380 -4.84 10.73 -24.36
C LYS A 380 -4.42 9.35 -23.83
N PRO A 381 -4.74 8.24 -24.51
CA PRO A 381 -4.21 6.91 -24.22
C PRO A 381 -2.68 6.90 -24.09
N ILE A 382 -2.12 6.02 -23.25
CA ILE A 382 -0.66 5.92 -23.07
C ILE A 382 0.07 5.61 -24.39
N LYS A 383 -0.54 4.85 -25.30
CA LYS A 383 -0.04 4.63 -26.67
C LYS A 383 0.18 5.91 -27.47
N GLU A 384 -0.57 6.97 -27.19
CA GLU A 384 -0.41 8.28 -27.81
C GLU A 384 0.57 9.15 -27.01
N ARG A 385 0.48 9.16 -25.68
CA ARG A 385 1.42 9.93 -24.82
C ARG A 385 2.86 9.46 -25.00
N ARG A 386 3.09 8.14 -25.10
CA ARG A 386 4.41 7.55 -25.38
C ARG A 386 4.92 7.92 -26.77
N LYS A 387 4.08 7.89 -27.81
CA LYS A 387 4.45 8.37 -29.17
C LYS A 387 4.80 9.85 -29.22
N ILE A 388 4.10 10.69 -28.46
CA ILE A 388 4.43 12.12 -28.34
C ILE A 388 5.79 12.28 -27.65
N LEU A 389 6.01 11.54 -26.55
CA LEU A 389 7.27 11.52 -25.82
C LEU A 389 8.45 11.03 -26.69
N GLU A 390 8.26 9.97 -27.47
CA GLU A 390 9.25 9.42 -28.43
C GLU A 390 9.54 10.36 -29.63
N LYS A 391 8.59 11.24 -29.99
CA LYS A 391 8.75 12.22 -31.07
C LYS A 391 9.45 13.51 -30.61
N GLU A 392 9.21 13.93 -29.38
CA GLU A 392 9.62 15.25 -28.86
C GLU A 392 10.81 15.19 -27.89
N MET A 393 11.24 13.99 -27.49
CA MET A 393 12.43 13.76 -26.67
C MET A 393 13.54 13.08 -27.47
N THR A 394 14.75 13.63 -27.39
CA THR A 394 16.00 12.97 -27.77
C THR A 394 16.69 12.44 -26.52
N GLU A 395 17.15 11.19 -26.53
CA GLU A 395 17.89 10.62 -25.41
C GLU A 395 19.28 11.26 -25.26
N ILE A 396 19.71 11.42 -24.01
CA ILE A 396 21.06 11.82 -23.64
C ILE A 396 21.63 10.69 -22.76
N PRO A 397 22.58 9.89 -23.28
CA PRO A 397 23.12 8.73 -22.57
C PRO A 397 23.57 9.06 -21.14
N ASN A 398 23.18 8.19 -20.20
CA ASN A 398 23.43 8.33 -18.76
C ASN A 398 22.92 9.66 -18.14
N ARG A 399 21.96 10.35 -18.79
CA ARG A 399 21.34 11.60 -18.29
C ARG A 399 19.83 11.62 -18.35
N ILE A 400 19.27 11.46 -19.55
CA ILE A 400 17.82 11.47 -19.77
C ILE A 400 17.54 10.42 -20.83
N VAL A 401 16.95 9.31 -20.43
CA VAL A 401 16.60 8.17 -21.27
C VAL A 401 15.12 7.85 -21.08
N PHE A 402 14.50 7.13 -22.02
CA PHE A 402 13.16 6.61 -21.83
C PHE A 402 13.16 5.47 -20.81
N SER A 403 11.99 5.14 -20.25
CA SER A 403 11.79 3.78 -19.75
C SER A 403 11.81 2.78 -20.90
N GLU A 404 12.44 1.63 -20.67
CA GLU A 404 12.31 0.45 -21.53
C GLU A 404 10.85 0.00 -21.54
N LEU A 405 10.29 -0.21 -22.74
CA LEU A 405 8.85 -0.37 -22.95
C LEU A 405 8.58 -1.48 -23.98
N ASN A 406 8.07 -2.61 -23.49
CA ASN A 406 7.67 -3.76 -24.29
C ASN A 406 6.15 -3.83 -24.43
N HIS A 407 5.63 -4.06 -25.64
CA HIS A 407 4.19 -4.23 -25.87
C HIS A 407 3.80 -5.71 -25.76
N VAL A 408 2.99 -6.05 -24.76
CA VAL A 408 2.65 -7.42 -24.40
C VAL A 408 1.16 -7.69 -24.64
N THR A 409 0.87 -8.80 -25.33
CA THR A 409 -0.50 -9.22 -25.68
C THR A 409 -0.83 -10.66 -25.30
N LYS A 410 0.14 -11.44 -24.80
CA LYS A 410 -0.02 -12.84 -24.40
C LYS A 410 0.54 -13.10 -22.99
N PRO A 411 0.04 -14.13 -22.27
CA PRO A 411 0.57 -14.48 -20.95
C PRO A 411 1.99 -15.05 -21.01
N GLU A 412 2.36 -15.78 -22.06
CA GLU A 412 3.70 -16.37 -22.22
C GLU A 412 4.77 -15.29 -22.36
N ASP A 413 4.50 -14.26 -23.18
CA ASP A 413 5.38 -13.11 -23.40
C ASP A 413 5.61 -12.32 -22.08
N LEU A 414 4.59 -12.23 -21.21
CA LEU A 414 4.74 -11.65 -19.88
C LEU A 414 5.59 -12.52 -18.95
N GLN A 415 5.41 -13.84 -18.97
CA GLN A 415 6.19 -14.74 -18.11
C GLN A 415 7.68 -14.72 -18.48
N GLU A 416 8.04 -14.71 -19.77
CA GLU A 416 9.44 -14.61 -20.19
C GLU A 416 10.08 -13.28 -19.74
N GLN A 417 9.33 -12.17 -19.74
CA GLN A 417 9.82 -10.89 -19.21
C GLN A 417 9.94 -10.85 -17.68
N ILE A 418 9.01 -11.49 -16.95
CA ILE A 418 9.09 -11.63 -15.48
C ILE A 418 10.36 -12.43 -15.11
N ASP A 419 10.56 -13.55 -15.80
CA ASP A 419 11.69 -14.44 -15.65
C ASP A 419 13.02 -13.71 -15.94
N GLU A 420 13.09 -12.98 -17.06
CA GLU A 420 14.27 -12.18 -17.43
C GLU A 420 14.57 -11.07 -16.42
N VAL A 421 13.59 -10.25 -16.06
CA VAL A 421 13.77 -9.10 -15.16
C VAL A 421 14.28 -9.54 -13.79
N PHE A 422 13.75 -10.64 -13.23
CA PHE A 422 14.28 -11.21 -11.99
C PHE A 422 15.64 -11.88 -12.17
N SER A 423 15.94 -12.48 -13.33
CA SER A 423 17.29 -13.01 -13.64
C SER A 423 18.38 -11.93 -13.65
N GLN A 424 18.02 -10.70 -13.96
CA GLN A 424 18.90 -9.53 -13.92
C GLN A 424 18.95 -8.83 -12.55
N GLY A 425 18.23 -9.35 -11.54
CA GLY A 425 18.18 -8.76 -10.19
C GLY A 425 17.38 -7.46 -10.09
N LEU A 426 16.49 -7.17 -11.06
CA LEU A 426 15.67 -5.97 -11.08
C LEU A 426 14.40 -6.13 -10.22
N GLU A 427 13.84 -5.02 -9.73
CA GLU A 427 12.75 -5.04 -8.72
C GLU A 427 11.42 -5.63 -9.25
N GLY A 428 11.24 -5.69 -10.57
CA GLY A 428 10.05 -6.24 -11.24
C GLY A 428 9.57 -5.36 -12.41
N LEU A 429 8.26 -5.36 -12.66
CA LEU A 429 7.63 -4.71 -13.81
C LEU A 429 6.50 -3.75 -13.40
N VAL A 430 6.27 -2.72 -14.21
CA VAL A 430 5.06 -1.88 -14.19
C VAL A 430 4.29 -2.15 -15.48
N LEU A 431 3.02 -2.57 -15.35
CA LEU A 431 2.15 -2.82 -16.49
C LEU A 431 1.09 -1.72 -16.62
N LYS A 432 0.92 -1.21 -17.84
CA LYS A 432 0.04 -0.08 -18.17
C LYS A 432 -0.84 -0.46 -19.37
N ASP A 433 -2.16 -0.61 -19.19
CA ASP A 433 -3.09 -0.95 -20.30
C ASP A 433 -2.90 0.04 -21.46
N VAL A 434 -2.84 -0.45 -22.70
CA VAL A 434 -2.54 0.34 -23.90
C VAL A 434 -3.49 1.54 -24.11
N LYS A 435 -4.73 1.43 -23.62
CA LYS A 435 -5.77 2.47 -23.70
C LYS A 435 -5.85 3.34 -22.45
N SER A 436 -5.03 3.11 -21.42
CA SER A 436 -5.08 3.86 -20.16
C SER A 436 -4.73 5.35 -20.34
N VAL A 437 -5.63 6.22 -19.90
CA VAL A 437 -5.39 7.66 -19.73
C VAL A 437 -4.63 7.90 -18.42
N TYR A 438 -3.99 9.05 -18.25
CA TYR A 438 -3.32 9.40 -17.01
C TYR A 438 -4.34 9.90 -15.98
N GLU A 439 -4.55 9.14 -14.90
CA GLU A 439 -5.51 9.49 -13.86
C GLU A 439 -4.83 9.85 -12.53
N PRO A 440 -4.78 11.15 -12.16
CA PRO A 440 -4.07 11.61 -10.98
C PRO A 440 -4.50 10.92 -9.68
N GLY A 441 -3.54 10.30 -8.98
CA GLY A 441 -3.76 9.59 -7.72
C GLY A 441 -4.53 8.26 -7.79
N LYS A 442 -5.03 7.84 -8.96
CA LYS A 442 -5.71 6.54 -9.14
C LYS A 442 -4.72 5.38 -9.21
N ARG A 443 -5.19 4.17 -8.90
CA ARG A 443 -4.39 2.92 -8.87
C ARG A 443 -4.72 2.00 -10.05
N HIS A 444 -4.60 2.50 -11.29
CA HIS A 444 -5.03 1.75 -12.48
C HIS A 444 -3.87 1.15 -13.30
N TRP A 445 -2.62 1.47 -12.97
CA TRP A 445 -1.47 0.65 -13.41
C TRP A 445 -1.34 -0.57 -12.50
N LEU A 446 -0.60 -1.59 -12.96
CA LEU A 446 -0.21 -2.74 -12.17
C LEU A 446 1.29 -2.69 -11.89
N LYS A 447 1.73 -3.31 -10.79
CA LYS A 447 3.13 -3.63 -10.53
C LYS A 447 3.28 -5.11 -10.18
N ILE A 448 4.25 -5.77 -10.81
CA ILE A 448 4.67 -7.14 -10.49
C ILE A 448 6.01 -7.06 -9.76
N LYS A 449 6.22 -7.96 -8.80
CA LYS A 449 7.43 -8.11 -7.99
C LYS A 449 7.61 -9.57 -7.55
N LYS A 450 8.84 -9.95 -7.21
CA LYS A 450 9.18 -11.24 -6.59
C LYS A 450 8.31 -11.52 -5.35
N ASP A 451 8.05 -10.51 -4.52
CA ASP A 451 7.23 -10.63 -3.28
C ASP A 451 5.70 -10.73 -3.50
N TYR A 452 5.19 -10.66 -4.74
CA TYR A 452 3.75 -10.78 -5.03
C TYR A 452 3.33 -12.03 -5.81
N LEU A 453 4.27 -12.71 -6.48
CA LEU A 453 3.97 -13.90 -7.28
C LEU A 453 3.93 -15.16 -6.42
N ALA A 454 3.20 -16.17 -6.90
CA ALA A 454 3.03 -17.48 -6.25
C ALA A 454 2.71 -17.36 -4.74
N GLU A 455 1.74 -16.49 -4.41
CA GLU A 455 1.29 -16.20 -3.04
C GLU A 455 2.38 -15.65 -2.08
N GLY A 456 3.53 -15.23 -2.61
CA GLY A 456 4.69 -14.78 -1.84
C GLY A 456 5.72 -15.87 -1.57
N THR A 457 5.55 -17.09 -2.10
CA THR A 457 6.55 -18.18 -1.97
C THR A 457 7.88 -17.90 -2.68
N MET A 458 7.90 -16.95 -3.62
CA MET A 458 9.12 -16.43 -4.24
C MET A 458 9.78 -15.29 -3.45
N ALA A 459 9.19 -14.81 -2.35
CA ALA A 459 9.79 -13.79 -1.51
C ALA A 459 10.98 -14.34 -0.72
N ASP A 460 12.00 -13.50 -0.52
CA ASP A 460 13.10 -13.80 0.39
C ASP A 460 12.56 -13.87 1.83
N SER A 461 12.67 -15.05 2.45
CA SER A 461 12.07 -15.33 3.77
C SER A 461 13.05 -15.99 4.74
N ALA A 462 12.81 -15.79 6.04
CA ALA A 462 13.52 -16.48 7.11
C ALA A 462 12.56 -16.81 8.26
N ASP A 463 12.73 -17.99 8.86
CA ASP A 463 12.06 -18.38 10.10
C ASP A 463 12.80 -17.76 11.29
N LEU A 464 12.23 -16.74 11.93
CA LEU A 464 12.86 -15.94 12.99
C LEU A 464 12.12 -16.08 14.33
N SER A 465 12.86 -16.13 15.43
CA SER A 465 12.28 -16.16 16.79
C SER A 465 11.91 -14.77 17.28
N VAL A 466 10.81 -14.67 18.04
CA VAL A 466 10.32 -13.42 18.65
C VAL A 466 11.10 -13.09 19.92
N LEU A 467 12.10 -12.22 19.81
CA LEU A 467 13.01 -11.88 20.91
C LEU A 467 12.47 -10.80 21.86
N GLY A 468 11.46 -10.04 21.41
CA GLY A 468 10.87 -8.95 22.19
C GLY A 468 9.82 -8.16 21.41
N ALA A 469 9.28 -7.11 22.03
CA ALA A 469 8.23 -6.28 21.44
C ALA A 469 8.32 -4.80 21.83
N TYR A 470 7.61 -3.95 21.08
CA TYR A 470 7.44 -2.52 21.35
C TYR A 470 5.96 -2.18 21.41
N TYR A 471 5.64 -1.15 22.20
CA TYR A 471 4.34 -0.49 22.11
C TYR A 471 4.13 0.12 20.71
N GLY A 472 2.89 0.08 20.22
CA GLY A 472 2.51 0.81 19.01
C GLY A 472 2.25 2.30 19.28
N SER A 473 1.42 2.93 18.46
CA SER A 473 1.02 4.34 18.63
C SER A 473 -0.37 4.59 18.04
N GLY A 474 -1.06 5.63 18.51
CA GLY A 474 -2.47 5.88 18.19
C GLY A 474 -3.32 4.65 18.51
N ARG A 475 -4.07 4.14 17.52
CA ARG A 475 -4.94 2.95 17.64
C ARG A 475 -4.23 1.65 18.10
N LYS A 476 -2.90 1.60 18.11
CA LYS A 476 -2.11 0.47 18.61
C LYS A 476 -1.18 0.84 19.77
N GLY A 477 -1.39 2.00 20.39
CA GLY A 477 -0.77 2.32 21.69
C GLY A 477 -1.28 1.41 22.80
N GLY A 478 -0.56 1.34 23.92
CA GLY A 478 -0.89 0.46 25.05
C GLY A 478 -0.72 -1.05 24.79
N ILE A 479 -0.54 -1.49 23.53
CA ILE A 479 -0.36 -2.90 23.14
C ILE A 479 0.98 -3.14 22.42
N MET A 480 1.51 -4.35 22.58
CA MET A 480 2.66 -4.87 21.82
C MET A 480 2.29 -4.98 20.34
N SER A 481 2.74 -4.04 19.52
CA SER A 481 2.32 -3.92 18.11
C SER A 481 3.46 -4.01 17.09
N ILE A 482 4.70 -4.08 17.56
CA ILE A 482 5.91 -4.21 16.75
C ILE A 482 6.80 -5.25 17.42
N PHE A 483 7.29 -6.23 16.69
CA PHE A 483 8.05 -7.35 17.25
C PHE A 483 9.51 -7.30 16.80
N LEU A 484 10.42 -7.53 17.75
CA LEU A 484 11.87 -7.65 17.52
C LEU A 484 12.18 -9.11 17.18
N LEU A 485 12.69 -9.36 15.98
CA LEU A 485 12.88 -10.68 15.42
C LEU A 485 14.36 -10.96 15.18
N GLY A 486 14.79 -12.20 15.38
CA GLY A 486 16.20 -12.57 15.23
C GLY A 486 16.48 -14.06 15.14
N VAL A 487 17.77 -14.38 15.10
CA VAL A 487 18.34 -15.72 14.88
C VAL A 487 19.25 -16.12 16.03
N TYR A 488 19.37 -17.43 16.27
CA TYR A 488 20.36 -17.95 17.22
C TYR A 488 21.75 -17.95 16.57
N ASN A 489 22.75 -17.46 17.29
CA ASN A 489 24.16 -17.61 16.92
C ASN A 489 24.76 -18.78 17.74
N PRO A 490 25.02 -19.95 17.13
CA PRO A 490 25.59 -21.09 17.84
C PRO A 490 27.05 -20.87 18.27
N ASP A 491 27.78 -19.98 17.58
CA ASP A 491 29.19 -19.70 17.85
C ASP A 491 29.35 -18.90 19.16
N THR A 492 28.51 -17.88 19.36
CA THR A 492 28.52 -17.05 20.58
C THR A 492 27.50 -17.48 21.64
N LYS A 493 26.65 -18.46 21.33
CA LYS A 493 25.50 -18.90 22.16
C LYS A 493 24.56 -17.77 22.57
N LYS A 494 24.31 -16.81 21.65
CA LYS A 494 23.44 -15.64 21.87
C LYS A 494 22.46 -15.43 20.73
N TRP A 495 21.34 -14.79 21.04
CA TRP A 495 20.35 -14.35 20.05
C TRP A 495 20.77 -13.03 19.43
N CYS A 496 20.73 -12.96 18.10
CA CYS A 496 21.14 -11.79 17.33
C CYS A 496 19.94 -11.24 16.55
N THR A 497 19.68 -9.94 16.72
CA THR A 497 18.56 -9.24 16.07
C THR A 497 18.79 -9.12 14.56
N VAL A 498 17.70 -9.30 13.80
CA VAL A 498 17.65 -9.18 12.33
C VAL A 498 16.75 -8.04 11.89
N THR A 499 15.55 -7.89 12.47
CA THR A 499 14.60 -6.87 12.02
C THR A 499 13.56 -6.50 13.08
N LYS A 500 12.79 -5.42 12.83
CA LYS A 500 11.55 -5.09 13.55
C LYS A 500 10.37 -5.22 12.58
N CYS A 501 9.37 -6.03 12.91
CA CYS A 501 8.18 -6.21 12.06
C CYS A 501 6.91 -5.70 12.74
N HIS A 502 6.03 -5.06 11.96
CA HIS A 502 4.76 -4.48 12.43
C HIS A 502 3.59 -4.79 11.48
N SER A 503 3.77 -5.69 10.52
CA SER A 503 2.81 -5.92 9.42
C SER A 503 2.70 -7.41 9.07
N GLY A 504 1.54 -7.80 8.55
CA GLY A 504 1.18 -9.21 8.32
C GLY A 504 0.24 -9.81 9.37
N LEU A 505 -0.11 -9.05 10.41
CA LEU A 505 -1.09 -9.45 11.44
C LEU A 505 -2.37 -8.62 11.33
N ASP A 506 -3.51 -9.30 11.40
CA ASP A 506 -4.81 -8.68 11.68
C ASP A 506 -4.94 -8.28 13.17
N ASP A 507 -5.98 -7.51 13.50
CA ASP A 507 -6.17 -6.95 14.83
C ASP A 507 -6.65 -7.98 15.88
N GLU A 508 -7.34 -9.05 15.47
CA GLU A 508 -7.80 -10.13 16.37
C GLU A 508 -6.60 -11.00 16.80
N THR A 509 -5.76 -11.38 15.83
CA THR A 509 -4.50 -12.07 16.05
C THR A 509 -3.56 -11.22 16.92
N LEU A 510 -3.46 -9.91 16.65
CA LEU A 510 -2.64 -9.02 17.46
C LEU A 510 -3.16 -8.90 18.91
N GLN A 511 -4.47 -8.95 19.12
CA GLN A 511 -5.06 -8.97 20.47
C GLN A 511 -4.73 -10.27 21.22
N LYS A 512 -4.76 -11.43 20.55
CA LYS A 512 -4.35 -12.73 21.14
C LYS A 512 -2.88 -12.73 21.58
N LEU A 513 -1.99 -12.12 20.78
CA LEU A 513 -0.56 -12.01 21.10
C LEU A 513 -0.25 -11.19 22.36
N GLN A 514 -1.20 -10.40 22.88
CA GLN A 514 -1.01 -9.68 24.14
C GLN A 514 -1.02 -10.61 25.37
N THR A 515 -1.60 -11.81 25.25
CA THR A 515 -1.71 -12.79 26.34
C THR A 515 -0.99 -14.12 26.08
N SER A 516 -0.65 -14.43 24.83
CA SER A 516 0.08 -15.67 24.48
C SER A 516 1.60 -15.55 24.46
N LEU A 517 2.17 -14.35 24.58
CA LEU A 517 3.62 -14.11 24.59
C LEU A 517 4.13 -13.85 26.02
N ASP A 518 4.93 -14.76 26.58
CA ASP A 518 5.58 -14.56 27.89
C ASP A 518 6.75 -13.57 27.76
N MET A 519 6.46 -12.31 28.11
CA MET A 519 7.25 -11.12 27.80
C MET A 519 7.47 -10.27 29.06
N VAL A 520 8.71 -9.87 29.31
CA VAL A 520 9.12 -9.04 30.46
C VAL A 520 9.29 -7.59 30.02
N LYS A 521 8.57 -6.65 30.63
CA LYS A 521 8.72 -5.20 30.38
C LYS A 521 10.10 -4.73 30.86
N ILE A 522 10.85 -4.08 29.97
CA ILE A 522 12.13 -3.42 30.26
C ILE A 522 12.14 -1.93 29.87
N SER A 523 11.08 -1.42 29.21
CA SER A 523 10.91 0.01 28.83
C SER A 523 12.13 0.62 28.12
N LYS A 524 12.80 -0.15 27.25
CA LYS A 524 14.01 0.22 26.51
C LYS A 524 15.27 0.46 27.36
N ASP A 525 15.27 0.04 28.62
CA ASP A 525 16.43 0.15 29.53
C ASP A 525 17.53 -0.85 29.17
N GLU A 526 18.70 -0.34 28.79
CA GLU A 526 19.89 -1.14 28.47
C GLU A 526 20.42 -1.96 29.66
N SER A 527 20.23 -1.50 30.90
CA SER A 527 20.68 -2.23 32.09
C SER A 527 19.85 -3.49 32.37
N LYS A 528 18.63 -3.54 31.84
CA LYS A 528 17.68 -4.66 31.96
C LYS A 528 17.74 -5.64 30.78
N VAL A 529 18.64 -5.44 29.81
CA VAL A 529 18.82 -6.34 28.66
C VAL A 529 19.41 -7.68 29.12
N PRO A 530 18.75 -8.82 28.85
CA PRO A 530 19.28 -10.13 29.24
C PRO A 530 20.59 -10.48 28.53
N SER A 531 21.51 -11.15 29.25
CA SER A 531 22.84 -11.49 28.74
C SER A 531 22.84 -12.41 27.51
N TRP A 532 21.75 -13.14 27.26
CA TRP A 532 21.54 -13.97 26.07
C TRP A 532 21.23 -13.17 24.79
N LEU A 533 20.83 -11.90 24.92
CA LEU A 533 20.43 -11.04 23.81
C LEU A 533 21.59 -10.15 23.36
N ASN A 534 22.05 -10.32 22.12
CA ASN A 534 22.97 -9.39 21.47
C ASN A 534 22.16 -8.32 20.73
N VAL A 535 22.10 -7.11 21.26
CA VAL A 535 21.26 -6.00 20.78
C VAL A 535 21.99 -4.66 20.92
N LYS A 536 21.80 -3.73 19.97
CA LYS A 536 22.36 -2.36 20.04
C LYS A 536 21.35 -1.40 20.66
N LYS A 537 21.82 -0.37 21.38
CA LYS A 537 21.03 0.70 22.03
C LYS A 537 19.81 1.18 21.22
N ALA A 538 19.97 1.47 19.93
CA ALA A 538 18.89 1.95 19.04
C ALA A 538 17.77 0.92 18.75
N VAL A 539 17.96 -0.35 19.10
CA VAL A 539 17.04 -1.45 18.85
C VAL A 539 16.72 -2.28 20.11
N VAL A 540 16.95 -1.71 21.31
CA VAL A 540 16.43 -2.26 22.57
C VAL A 540 14.89 -2.13 22.59
N PRO A 541 14.15 -3.20 22.92
CA PRO A 541 12.68 -3.23 22.90
C PRO A 541 12.04 -2.70 24.20
N ASP A 542 10.72 -2.50 24.20
CA ASP A 542 9.96 -2.25 25.43
C ASP A 542 9.81 -3.53 26.27
N PHE A 543 9.76 -4.68 25.60
CA PHE A 543 9.63 -6.00 26.19
C PHE A 543 10.65 -6.98 25.60
N VAL A 544 11.16 -7.90 26.41
CA VAL A 544 11.98 -9.05 25.95
C VAL A 544 11.26 -10.36 26.26
N SER A 545 11.44 -11.38 25.42
CA SER A 545 10.97 -12.72 25.73
C SER A 545 11.62 -13.23 27.01
N LYS A 546 10.86 -13.88 27.89
CA LYS A 546 11.36 -14.36 29.18
C LYS A 546 12.33 -15.54 29.04
N ASP A 547 12.02 -16.49 28.15
CA ASP A 547 12.96 -17.51 27.68
C ASP A 547 12.90 -17.55 26.14
N PRO A 548 13.97 -17.12 25.43
CA PRO A 548 13.99 -17.10 23.97
C PRO A 548 13.99 -18.50 23.34
N LYS A 549 14.14 -19.58 24.11
CA LYS A 549 13.93 -20.96 23.64
C LYS A 549 12.46 -21.38 23.59
N LEU A 550 11.62 -20.73 24.40
CA LEU A 550 10.16 -20.90 24.38
C LEU A 550 9.46 -19.81 23.54
N ALA A 551 10.21 -18.85 23.00
CA ALA A 551 9.70 -17.86 22.06
C ALA A 551 9.22 -18.53 20.76
N PRO A 552 8.04 -18.13 20.23
CA PRO A 552 7.55 -18.68 18.98
C PRO A 552 8.44 -18.28 17.80
N VAL A 553 8.43 -19.13 16.77
CA VAL A 553 9.10 -18.92 15.50
C VAL A 553 8.08 -18.45 14.47
N TRP A 554 8.37 -17.34 13.78
CA TRP A 554 7.52 -16.79 12.73
C TRP A 554 8.28 -16.73 11.42
N GLU A 555 7.60 -17.05 10.33
CA GLU A 555 8.10 -16.86 8.97
C GLU A 555 8.00 -15.37 8.62
N ILE A 556 9.15 -14.76 8.32
CA ILE A 556 9.26 -13.34 8.00
C ILE A 556 9.77 -13.19 6.57
N SER A 557 8.90 -12.73 5.68
CA SER A 557 9.22 -12.48 4.27
C SER A 557 9.43 -10.99 3.99
N GLY A 558 10.25 -10.67 3.01
CA GLY A 558 10.49 -9.29 2.56
C GLY A 558 10.77 -9.19 1.06
N ALA A 559 11.17 -8.00 0.63
CA ALA A 559 11.54 -7.73 -0.76
C ALA A 559 12.96 -8.23 -1.11
N GLU A 560 13.87 -8.19 -0.14
CA GLU A 560 15.27 -8.63 -0.23
C GLU A 560 15.89 -8.76 1.17
N PHE A 561 16.98 -9.53 1.30
CA PHE A 561 17.90 -9.37 2.43
C PHE A 561 18.88 -8.21 2.16
N SER A 562 19.12 -7.39 3.19
CA SER A 562 19.83 -6.11 3.12
C SER A 562 20.85 -5.98 4.25
N LYS A 563 21.73 -4.97 4.18
CA LYS A 563 22.63 -4.60 5.29
C LYS A 563 22.11 -3.36 6.04
N ALA A 564 22.01 -3.47 7.36
CA ALA A 564 21.61 -2.43 8.29
C ALA A 564 22.37 -2.56 9.61
N ASP A 565 23.34 -1.68 9.84
CA ASP A 565 24.29 -1.77 10.97
C ASP A 565 23.65 -1.61 12.37
N ILE A 566 22.37 -1.24 12.44
CA ILE A 566 21.59 -1.23 13.69
C ILE A 566 21.32 -2.65 14.23
N HIS A 567 21.36 -3.66 13.36
CA HIS A 567 21.10 -5.06 13.70
C HIS A 567 22.38 -5.86 13.95
N THR A 568 22.26 -6.95 14.71
CA THR A 568 23.37 -7.67 15.33
C THR A 568 23.67 -9.04 14.72
N ALA A 569 22.80 -9.54 13.83
CA ALA A 569 23.03 -10.70 12.99
C ALA A 569 23.98 -10.34 11.81
N ASP A 570 25.23 -9.99 12.13
CA ASP A 570 26.24 -9.45 11.21
C ASP A 570 25.75 -8.24 10.38
N GLY A 571 24.81 -7.46 10.93
CA GLY A 571 24.13 -6.38 10.23
C GLY A 571 23.22 -6.82 9.08
N ILE A 572 22.84 -8.11 8.97
CA ILE A 572 21.82 -8.59 8.02
C ILE A 572 20.43 -8.20 8.53
N SER A 573 19.58 -7.69 7.64
CA SER A 573 18.19 -7.28 7.91
C SER A 573 17.29 -7.52 6.70
N ILE A 574 15.98 -7.66 6.90
CA ILE A 574 15.00 -7.87 5.84
C ILE A 574 14.39 -6.52 5.42
N ARG A 575 14.31 -6.22 4.11
CA ARG A 575 13.68 -4.98 3.58
C ARG A 575 12.17 -5.18 3.43
N PHE A 576 11.38 -4.26 3.99
CA PHE A 576 9.91 -4.31 4.06
C PHE A 576 9.36 -5.62 4.67
N PRO A 577 9.78 -5.99 5.91
CA PRO A 577 9.42 -7.26 6.54
C PRO A 577 7.90 -7.38 6.79
N ARG A 578 7.39 -8.59 6.59
CA ARG A 578 6.02 -9.02 6.86
C ARG A 578 6.06 -10.34 7.60
N ILE A 579 5.24 -10.49 8.63
CA ILE A 579 4.92 -11.82 9.17
C ILE A 579 4.01 -12.48 8.14
N THR A 580 4.42 -13.60 7.56
CA THR A 580 3.61 -14.36 6.59
C THR A 580 2.93 -15.55 7.23
N LYS A 581 3.58 -16.20 8.20
CA LYS A 581 3.10 -17.45 8.81
C LYS A 581 3.63 -17.62 10.22
N PHE A 582 2.82 -18.20 11.11
CA PHE A 582 3.30 -18.72 12.39
C PHE A 582 3.83 -20.15 12.17
N ARG A 583 5.02 -20.44 12.71
CA ARG A 583 5.70 -21.73 12.54
C ARG A 583 5.58 -22.53 13.83
N ASP A 584 4.35 -22.92 14.14
CA ASP A 584 4.04 -23.84 15.25
C ASP A 584 4.68 -25.23 15.03
N ASP A 585 5.13 -25.51 13.80
CA ASP A 585 5.95 -26.65 13.41
C ASP A 585 7.46 -26.49 13.70
N LYS A 586 7.90 -25.34 14.23
CA LYS A 586 9.32 -25.05 14.51
C LYS A 586 9.59 -24.58 15.94
N SER A 587 10.72 -25.05 16.44
CA SER A 587 11.37 -24.65 17.68
C SER A 587 12.52 -23.66 17.42
N TRP A 588 13.03 -23.04 18.49
CA TRP A 588 14.16 -22.11 18.45
C TRP A 588 15.44 -22.67 17.81
N ASP A 589 15.64 -23.99 17.85
CA ASP A 589 16.78 -24.71 17.29
C ASP A 589 16.57 -25.18 15.83
N THR A 590 15.32 -25.21 15.36
CA THR A 590 14.94 -25.48 13.96
C THR A 590 14.54 -24.23 13.17
N ALA A 591 14.46 -23.08 13.85
CA ALA A 591 14.45 -21.74 13.26
C ALA A 591 15.77 -21.43 12.51
N THR A 592 15.77 -20.39 11.69
CA THR A 592 16.97 -19.96 10.96
C THR A 592 18.06 -19.55 11.95
N ASN A 593 19.24 -20.15 11.87
CA ASN A 593 20.40 -19.71 12.66
C ASN A 593 21.27 -18.70 11.88
N LEU A 594 22.23 -18.08 12.57
CA LEU A 594 23.07 -17.04 11.94
C LEU A 594 23.91 -17.56 10.76
N ARG A 595 24.28 -18.84 10.73
CA ARG A 595 25.05 -19.42 9.60
C ARG A 595 24.17 -19.57 8.37
N GLU A 596 22.96 -20.09 8.54
CA GLU A 596 21.94 -20.15 7.48
C GLU A 596 21.53 -18.76 6.98
N LEU A 597 21.40 -17.77 7.86
CA LEU A 597 21.07 -16.40 7.45
C LEU A 597 22.18 -15.77 6.59
N ARG A 598 23.45 -16.09 6.83
CA ARG A 598 24.57 -15.71 5.93
C ARG A 598 24.44 -16.36 4.57
N GLU A 599 24.05 -17.64 4.52
CA GLU A 599 23.80 -18.35 3.26
C GLU A 599 22.60 -17.79 2.50
N LEU A 600 21.48 -17.49 3.17
CA LEU A 600 20.30 -16.88 2.56
C LEU A 600 20.63 -15.49 2.00
N PHE A 601 21.36 -14.66 2.75
CA PHE A 601 21.85 -13.36 2.26
C PHE A 601 22.83 -13.47 1.09
N LYS A 602 23.59 -14.57 0.98
CA LYS A 602 24.47 -14.84 -0.17
C LYS A 602 23.65 -15.33 -1.38
N LYS A 603 22.82 -16.35 -1.19
CA LYS A 603 21.94 -16.93 -2.23
C LYS A 603 20.98 -15.90 -2.82
N SER A 604 20.39 -15.03 -2.00
CA SER A 604 19.57 -13.87 -2.39
C SER A 604 20.26 -12.95 -3.43
N LYS A 605 21.59 -12.87 -3.42
CA LYS A 605 22.39 -12.08 -4.38
C LYS A 605 22.91 -12.85 -5.59
N GLU A 606 22.97 -14.17 -5.49
CA GLU A 606 23.58 -15.06 -6.50
C GLU A 606 22.53 -15.84 -7.30
N VAL A 607 21.31 -15.97 -6.77
CA VAL A 607 20.26 -16.84 -7.31
C VAL A 607 18.95 -16.05 -7.43
N SER A 608 18.68 -15.62 -8.65
CA SER A 608 17.32 -15.50 -9.16
C SER A 608 16.76 -16.92 -9.36
N ASP A 609 15.76 -17.33 -8.59
CA ASP A 609 15.17 -18.68 -8.64
C ASP A 609 14.29 -18.96 -9.87
N VAL A 610 14.86 -18.78 -11.06
CA VAL A 610 14.25 -19.09 -12.35
C VAL A 610 15.20 -19.99 -13.13
N LYS A 611 14.83 -21.26 -13.30
CA LYS A 611 15.55 -22.18 -14.19
C LYS A 611 15.07 -21.93 -15.63
N PRO A 612 15.91 -21.40 -16.55
CA PRO A 612 15.49 -21.22 -17.93
C PRO A 612 15.19 -22.58 -18.58
N LYS A 613 13.98 -22.75 -19.12
CA LYS A 613 13.67 -23.92 -19.95
C LYS A 613 14.50 -23.86 -21.22
N ALA A 614 15.30 -24.88 -21.48
CA ALA A 614 16.17 -24.95 -22.65
C ALA A 614 15.35 -24.79 -23.95
N LYS A 615 15.70 -23.78 -24.77
CA LYS A 615 14.98 -23.49 -26.02
C LYS A 615 15.29 -24.57 -27.06
N ASN A 616 14.37 -25.50 -27.23
CA ASN A 616 14.49 -26.64 -28.14
C ASN A 616 14.37 -26.17 -29.61
N LYS A 617 15.47 -25.66 -30.17
CA LYS A 617 15.53 -25.21 -31.57
C LYS A 617 15.71 -26.40 -32.51
N ASN A 618 14.62 -26.83 -33.13
CA ASN A 618 14.72 -27.59 -34.38
C ASN A 618 15.48 -26.74 -35.42
N LYS A 619 16.67 -27.19 -35.80
CA LYS A 619 17.29 -26.83 -37.07
C LYS A 619 17.12 -28.02 -38.01
N ASN A 620 16.28 -27.88 -39.04
CA ASN A 620 16.55 -28.64 -40.26
C ASN A 620 17.77 -28.03 -40.95
N ALA A 621 18.44 -28.86 -41.75
CA ALA A 621 19.69 -28.48 -42.40
C ALA A 621 19.49 -27.50 -43.56
N ASP A 622 20.58 -26.85 -43.93
CA ASP A 622 21.09 -27.01 -45.30
C ASP A 622 22.58 -27.38 -45.20
N VAL A 623 23.12 -27.99 -46.26
CA VAL A 623 24.45 -28.63 -46.28
C VAL A 623 25.25 -28.11 -47.47
N GLU A 624 26.44 -27.58 -47.22
CA GLU A 624 27.53 -27.61 -48.18
C GLU A 624 28.82 -28.08 -47.51
N LYS A 625 29.72 -28.65 -48.32
CA LYS A 625 31.03 -29.16 -47.92
C LYS A 625 32.09 -28.10 -48.21
N ASP A 626 33.15 -28.08 -47.43
CA ASP A 626 34.40 -28.72 -47.88
C ASP A 626 35.32 -28.99 -46.70
N GLY A 627 36.38 -29.77 -46.91
CA GLY A 627 37.30 -30.19 -45.87
C GLY A 627 38.74 -30.30 -46.35
N SER A 628 39.64 -30.42 -45.39
CA SER A 628 41.03 -30.84 -45.60
C SER A 628 41.62 -31.25 -44.25
N ASP A 629 42.38 -32.33 -44.25
CA ASP A 629 43.06 -32.88 -43.07
C ASP A 629 44.26 -32.01 -42.66
N THR A 630 44.67 -32.11 -41.39
CA THR A 630 46.05 -32.53 -41.02
C THR A 630 46.18 -32.76 -39.52
N ASP A 631 46.90 -33.83 -39.15
CA ASP A 631 47.26 -34.19 -37.77
C ASP A 631 48.39 -33.32 -37.20
N VAL A 632 48.63 -33.41 -35.88
CA VAL A 632 49.89 -33.91 -35.27
C VAL A 632 49.79 -33.88 -33.73
N ASN A 633 50.38 -34.90 -33.08
CA ASN A 633 50.36 -35.10 -31.62
C ASN A 633 51.35 -34.22 -30.83
N SER A 634 51.04 -34.00 -29.54
CA SER A 634 51.90 -34.37 -28.39
C SER A 634 51.06 -34.22 -27.10
N ASP A 635 50.82 -35.21 -26.25
CA ASP A 635 51.61 -36.30 -25.63
C ASP A 635 52.24 -35.92 -24.28
N THR A 636 52.30 -36.92 -23.39
CA THR A 636 52.68 -36.93 -21.96
C THR A 636 51.62 -36.41 -20.96
N ASP A 637 51.27 -37.06 -19.85
CA ASP A 637 51.27 -38.45 -19.32
C ASP A 637 51.48 -38.43 -17.79
N THR A 638 50.97 -39.47 -17.12
CA THR A 638 51.02 -39.88 -15.69
C THR A 638 49.79 -39.48 -14.86
N GLU A 639 48.87 -40.41 -14.56
CA GLU A 639 48.92 -41.57 -13.64
C GLU A 639 48.86 -41.18 -12.13
N ASP A 640 48.09 -41.81 -11.22
CA ASP A 640 46.88 -42.67 -11.27
C ASP A 640 46.27 -42.71 -9.81
N LYS A 641 45.89 -43.77 -9.04
CA LYS A 641 45.74 -45.24 -9.18
C LYS A 641 44.77 -45.83 -8.10
N VAL A 642 43.49 -46.06 -8.44
CA VAL A 642 42.60 -47.13 -7.86
C VAL A 642 42.15 -46.95 -6.37
N ALA A 643 41.03 -47.47 -5.79
CA ALA A 643 40.05 -48.54 -6.12
C ALA A 643 38.57 -48.24 -5.71
N THR A 644 37.65 -49.15 -6.08
CA THR A 644 36.27 -49.31 -5.51
C THR A 644 36.14 -50.62 -4.73
N PRO A 645 34.96 -51.00 -4.15
CA PRO A 645 34.14 -52.01 -4.87
C PRO A 645 32.61 -52.09 -4.57
N THR A 646 31.80 -52.23 -5.64
CA THR A 646 30.54 -53.03 -5.70
C THR A 646 29.30 -52.58 -4.87
N LYS A 647 28.04 -53.05 -5.11
CA LYS A 647 27.49 -54.11 -5.99
C LYS A 647 26.03 -53.84 -6.43
N SER A 648 25.62 -54.37 -7.58
CA SER A 648 24.26 -54.34 -8.14
C SER A 648 23.39 -55.53 -7.65
N PRO A 649 22.05 -55.59 -7.91
CA PRO A 649 21.56 -56.07 -9.22
C PRO A 649 20.23 -55.46 -9.75
N LYS A 650 19.99 -55.61 -11.06
CA LYS A 650 18.65 -55.50 -11.69
C LYS A 650 18.02 -56.89 -11.86
N LYS A 651 16.69 -56.97 -12.01
CA LYS A 651 16.01 -58.05 -12.75
C LYS A 651 14.82 -57.50 -13.55
N THR A 652 14.51 -58.18 -14.65
CA THR A 652 13.43 -57.90 -15.61
C THR A 652 12.42 -59.06 -15.62
N VAL A 653 11.20 -58.84 -16.16
CA VAL A 653 10.34 -59.79 -16.93
C VAL A 653 8.96 -59.15 -17.20
N ALA A 654 8.26 -59.61 -18.24
CA ALA A 654 6.88 -59.28 -18.65
C ALA A 654 6.28 -60.50 -19.41
N PRO A 655 5.09 -60.49 -20.06
CA PRO A 655 3.83 -59.72 -19.86
C PRO A 655 2.55 -60.63 -19.81
N SER A 656 1.34 -60.03 -19.71
CA SER A 656 0.02 -60.61 -20.12
C SER A 656 -0.59 -61.74 -19.23
N PRO A 657 -1.93 -62.01 -19.20
CA PRO A 657 -2.90 -62.02 -20.34
C PRO A 657 -4.27 -61.32 -20.13
N LYS A 658 -5.18 -61.49 -21.11
CA LYS A 658 -6.50 -60.83 -21.29
C LYS A 658 -7.71 -61.61 -20.72
N LYS A 659 -8.85 -60.94 -20.53
CA LYS A 659 -10.18 -61.44 -21.01
C LYS A 659 -11.31 -60.37 -21.04
N LYS A 660 -11.94 -60.22 -22.22
CA LYS A 660 -13.37 -59.96 -22.59
C LYS A 660 -14.21 -58.90 -21.83
N SER A 661 -15.14 -58.16 -22.47
CA SER A 661 -15.52 -57.88 -23.89
C SER A 661 -16.57 -56.70 -23.88
N SER A 662 -17.31 -56.25 -24.92
CA SER A 662 -17.68 -56.74 -26.27
C SER A 662 -18.07 -55.59 -27.24
N GLU A 663 -18.12 -55.90 -28.54
CA GLU A 663 -19.16 -55.64 -29.57
C GLU A 663 -20.17 -54.46 -29.42
N ASN A 664 -20.57 -53.68 -30.44
CA ASN A 664 -20.26 -53.53 -31.90
C ASN A 664 -20.81 -52.14 -32.38
N GLY A 665 -20.72 -51.61 -33.61
CA GLY A 665 -20.15 -52.04 -34.92
C GLY A 665 -19.08 -51.06 -35.46
N LEU A 666 -18.81 -50.81 -36.75
CA LEU A 666 -19.46 -51.08 -38.07
C LEU A 666 -20.70 -50.18 -38.38
N THR A 667 -20.77 -49.41 -39.49
CA THR A 667 -19.91 -49.23 -40.70
C THR A 667 -19.91 -47.78 -41.25
N ASP A 668 -18.88 -47.42 -42.04
CA ASP A 668 -18.83 -46.72 -43.36
C ASP A 668 -19.78 -45.53 -43.71
N ASP A 669 -19.46 -44.60 -44.62
CA ASP A 669 -18.19 -44.05 -45.19
C ASP A 669 -18.58 -42.81 -46.07
N HIS A 670 -17.59 -42.07 -46.57
CA HIS A 670 -17.57 -41.26 -47.81
C HIS A 670 -18.30 -39.90 -47.91
N LYS A 671 -17.44 -38.87 -47.95
CA LYS A 671 -17.29 -37.83 -49.02
C LYS A 671 -18.44 -36.87 -49.37
N ASN A 672 -18.04 -35.59 -49.40
CA ASN A 672 -18.51 -34.49 -50.28
C ASN A 672 -19.97 -34.00 -50.12
N GLY A 673 -20.26 -32.70 -50.27
CA GLY A 673 -19.35 -31.56 -50.42
C GLY A 673 -19.99 -30.30 -51.02
N MET A 674 -19.32 -29.16 -50.84
CA MET A 674 -19.47 -27.89 -51.58
C MET A 674 -20.85 -27.19 -51.69
N GLY A 675 -20.99 -26.11 -50.90
CA GLY A 675 -21.70 -24.88 -51.32
C GLY A 675 -23.23 -24.87 -51.15
N LYS A 676 -23.91 -23.74 -51.38
CA LYS A 676 -23.44 -22.35 -51.63
C LYS A 676 -24.61 -21.38 -51.35
N LYS A 677 -24.31 -20.09 -51.07
CA LYS A 677 -25.08 -18.85 -51.43
C LYS A 677 -26.59 -19.03 -51.77
N ARG A 678 -27.56 -18.30 -51.19
CA ARG A 678 -27.66 -16.86 -50.79
C ARG A 678 -29.07 -16.65 -50.16
N SER A 679 -29.25 -15.95 -49.03
CA SER A 679 -29.56 -14.50 -48.86
C SER A 679 -30.92 -13.98 -49.41
N ILE A 680 -31.54 -13.05 -48.67
CA ILE A 680 -32.64 -12.11 -49.01
C ILE A 680 -34.07 -12.49 -48.52
N ASP A 681 -34.38 -12.00 -47.31
CA ASP A 681 -35.45 -11.06 -46.92
C ASP A 681 -36.98 -11.32 -47.06
N SER A 682 -37.72 -10.54 -46.24
CA SER A 682 -39.17 -10.16 -46.25
C SER A 682 -40.25 -11.13 -45.70
N ASP A 683 -40.67 -10.83 -44.45
CA ASP A 683 -42.02 -10.43 -43.99
C ASP A 683 -43.27 -11.35 -44.12
N GLY A 684 -44.21 -11.17 -43.17
CA GLY A 684 -45.47 -11.91 -43.01
C GLY A 684 -45.41 -12.97 -41.88
N GLU A 685 -45.36 -12.58 -40.60
CA GLU A 685 -46.51 -12.16 -39.76
C GLU A 685 -47.57 -13.26 -39.57
N GLU A 686 -47.48 -14.00 -38.47
CA GLU A 686 -48.62 -14.70 -37.84
C GLU A 686 -48.52 -14.58 -36.31
N THR A 687 -49.66 -14.65 -35.61
CA THR A 687 -49.81 -14.03 -34.29
C THR A 687 -49.76 -15.00 -33.10
N SER A 688 -49.11 -14.60 -32.01
CA SER A 688 -49.36 -15.15 -30.67
C SER A 688 -49.11 -14.11 -29.58
N THR A 689 -49.84 -14.20 -28.48
CA THR A 689 -50.06 -13.13 -27.49
C THR A 689 -48.97 -13.03 -26.40
N PRO A 690 -48.82 -11.86 -25.72
CA PRO A 690 -47.54 -11.48 -25.13
C PRO A 690 -47.26 -12.10 -23.76
N LYS A 691 -46.12 -12.78 -23.63
CA LYS A 691 -45.47 -12.98 -22.32
C LYS A 691 -44.80 -11.66 -21.91
N LYS A 692 -45.26 -11.08 -20.79
CA LYS A 692 -44.80 -9.78 -20.28
C LYS A 692 -43.27 -9.73 -20.16
N LYS A 693 -42.64 -8.72 -20.77
CA LYS A 693 -41.29 -8.29 -20.39
C LYS A 693 -41.39 -7.65 -19.00
N VAL A 694 -40.67 -8.19 -18.02
CA VAL A 694 -40.49 -7.54 -16.72
C VAL A 694 -39.42 -6.47 -16.86
N ASN A 695 -39.64 -5.27 -16.31
CA ASN A 695 -38.63 -4.21 -16.30
C ASN A 695 -37.42 -4.67 -15.46
N ILE A 696 -36.21 -4.52 -15.99
CA ILE A 696 -35.00 -4.92 -15.25
C ILE A 696 -34.64 -3.81 -14.26
N ALA A 697 -35.12 -3.97 -13.02
CA ALA A 697 -34.92 -3.03 -11.94
C ALA A 697 -33.44 -2.89 -11.53
N ARG A 698 -33.05 -1.69 -11.07
CA ARG A 698 -31.65 -1.23 -11.10
C ARG A 698 -30.96 -1.23 -9.73
N ILE A 699 -30.78 -2.41 -9.14
CA ILE A 699 -30.02 -2.55 -7.88
C ILE A 699 -28.52 -2.28 -8.14
N VAL A 700 -27.90 -1.43 -7.33
CA VAL A 700 -26.45 -1.13 -7.41
C VAL A 700 -25.76 -1.64 -6.15
N LEU A 701 -25.13 -2.80 -6.24
CA LEU A 701 -24.27 -3.34 -5.18
C LEU A 701 -22.95 -3.84 -5.79
N ILE A 702 -21.84 -3.12 -5.53
CA ILE A 702 -20.45 -3.63 -5.53
C ILE A 702 -19.46 -2.51 -5.14
N GLU A 703 -18.63 -2.81 -4.13
CA GLU A 703 -17.18 -2.50 -3.97
C GLU A 703 -16.74 -2.45 -2.48
N LYS A 704 -17.04 -3.50 -1.69
CA LYS A 704 -16.52 -3.65 -0.32
C LYS A 704 -16.10 -5.07 0.12
N PHE A 705 -15.81 -5.97 -0.82
CA PHE A 705 -15.34 -7.33 -0.52
C PHE A 705 -14.04 -7.71 -1.26
N GLN A 706 -12.99 -6.91 -1.07
CA GLN A 706 -11.63 -7.33 -1.44
C GLN A 706 -10.50 -6.69 -0.59
N TYR A 707 -10.79 -6.40 0.69
CA TYR A 707 -9.79 -6.01 1.70
C TYR A 707 -10.03 -6.76 3.01
N ALA A 708 -9.36 -7.92 3.10
CA ALA A 708 -8.84 -8.52 4.32
C ALA A 708 -7.38 -8.91 3.97
#